data_AF-A0A7Y0NQ56-F1
#
_entry.id   AF-A0A7Y0NQ56-F1
#
_cell.length_a   1.000
_cell.length_b   1.000
_cell.length_c   1.000
_cell.angle_alpha   90.00
_cell.angle_beta   90.00
_cell.angle_gamma   90.00
#
_symmetry.space_group_name_H-M   'P 1'
#
loop_
_entity.id
_entity.type
_entity.pdbx_description
1 polymer ?
#
loop_
_entity_poly.entity_id
_entity_poly.type
_entity_poly.pdbx_seq_one_letter_code
_entity_poly.pdbx_strand_id
1 'polypeptide(L)'
;MKIRMAFTQDRHGAAFKNQQLIFYNTTSAIMTRFTALTILLFTVCGAKAQSDLELNRDSIIGWQYISNPLNAKVIYKPVKSQDGGVYSVWQQQASDLLINWIQQSYLPRGLVMRTIAKNDERWYLDGNGPLHSYGVNFLGYSTHFVKGKIDLHCCEQGQRLVAGFNDFPGSFIKGFNPGEMYFFAEQAQFASGDDDAQLTKENIDKSIQPNLYNYRTYLDHYHNNGQQVFKMGVVVPKNGEWPFKPVLVKDAVAYIQQQMATYPGIMQKNPYSVEPLKKNLERLKPYYNEVVKLNASYNYDNGINDGNGHYLLNSEAIINGKGSNKTFPEYNILVSTTQQTIDQTKTDGPLWMYFNLTPAIVNLEGNPAKFDTKFGTGISHMIYSLLNNFNFDFVAKWLAQPDTRKTMVYTPLKIPAKSTGNILVVPTAVSATSSEKNKDPNTILYEDFEGYPVGFLSAKGWHTHGRDGHSVENVTLNKINGKSGKWVSIPDMYTFYPDFNKPLGSSFTVNYDLYFGNDVQNNRTPLYFRLDTKDPNKSNPIDLHDINREGFQFAIAMSGETETSKRFMSTSSNEIIGKVKIPAFKANDIAHISISIKGAVVAIAVNGKEIMRDENVIPSGKIFKRYGWYCGVPGVHLGNIEIRK
;
A
#
# COMPACT_ATOMS: atom_id res chain seq x y z
N MET A 1 59.83 -38.78 -32.21
CA MET A 1 59.66 -37.31 -32.14
C MET A 1 59.42 -36.96 -30.66
N LYS A 2 60.33 -36.37 -29.85
CA LYS A 2 61.38 -35.35 -30.09
C LYS A 2 60.74 -34.01 -30.51
N ILE A 3 60.93 -32.84 -29.86
CA ILE A 3 62.03 -32.36 -28.97
C ILE A 3 61.54 -31.48 -27.76
N ARG A 4 62.33 -31.51 -26.67
CA ARG A 4 62.63 -30.58 -25.51
C ARG A 4 62.04 -29.14 -25.44
N MET A 5 62.07 -28.36 -24.34
CA MET A 5 63.03 -28.22 -23.20
C MET A 5 62.31 -27.63 -21.94
N ALA A 6 62.48 -28.17 -20.70
CA ALA A 6 63.32 -27.72 -19.55
C ALA A 6 63.18 -26.21 -19.18
N PHE A 7 63.08 -25.77 -17.90
CA PHE A 7 63.96 -25.89 -16.71
C PHE A 7 63.17 -25.42 -15.43
N THR A 8 63.44 -25.61 -14.12
CA THR A 8 64.25 -26.53 -13.26
C THR A 8 63.91 -26.33 -11.75
N GLN A 9 64.20 -27.32 -10.87
CA GLN A 9 64.42 -27.23 -9.38
C GLN A 9 63.24 -26.84 -8.46
N ASP A 10 63.11 -27.28 -7.19
CA ASP A 10 63.80 -28.32 -6.37
C ASP A 10 62.78 -28.88 -5.32
N ARG A 11 62.75 -30.17 -4.90
CA ARG A 11 63.61 -30.90 -3.91
C ARG A 11 63.65 -30.24 -2.51
N HIS A 12 63.52 -30.93 -1.37
CA HIS A 12 63.35 -32.35 -0.98
C HIS A 12 62.49 -32.41 0.32
N GLY A 13 62.05 -33.56 0.90
CA GLY A 13 62.44 -34.96 0.68
C GLY A 13 61.50 -36.02 1.31
N ALA A 14 62.01 -37.24 1.53
CA ALA A 14 61.28 -38.47 1.90
C ALA A 14 61.04 -38.62 3.44
N ALA A 15 60.35 -39.62 4.02
CA ALA A 15 60.30 -41.09 3.82
C ALA A 15 58.87 -41.67 4.12
N PHE A 16 58.38 -42.81 3.59
CA PHE A 16 58.82 -44.22 3.71
C PHE A 16 58.83 -44.72 5.19
N LYS A 17 58.37 -45.93 5.60
CA LYS A 17 58.09 -47.21 4.88
C LYS A 17 57.27 -48.24 5.73
N ASN A 18 56.57 -49.20 5.08
CA ASN A 18 56.12 -50.55 5.54
C ASN A 18 55.10 -50.69 6.73
N GLN A 19 54.08 -51.59 6.75
CA GLN A 19 53.96 -53.08 6.69
C GLN A 19 54.44 -53.81 7.99
N GLN A 20 53.76 -54.82 8.59
CA GLN A 20 52.50 -55.56 8.29
C GLN A 20 51.96 -56.37 9.52
N LEU A 21 50.64 -56.70 9.53
CA LEU A 21 49.87 -57.81 10.21
C LEU A 21 50.13 -58.25 11.69
N ILE A 22 49.04 -58.50 12.48
CA ILE A 22 48.56 -59.84 12.97
C ILE A 22 47.33 -59.77 13.95
N PHE A 23 46.26 -60.52 13.62
CA PHE A 23 45.20 -61.23 14.40
C PHE A 23 44.31 -60.63 15.56
N TYR A 24 42.98 -60.69 15.34
CA TYR A 24 41.82 -61.16 16.17
C TYR A 24 41.41 -60.57 17.56
N ASN A 25 40.07 -60.38 17.69
CA ASN A 25 39.15 -60.41 18.88
C ASN A 25 39.53 -59.66 20.19
N THR A 26 38.63 -59.04 20.99
CA THR A 26 37.16 -58.87 21.06
C THR A 26 36.92 -57.53 21.81
N THR A 27 35.79 -56.81 21.79
CA THR A 27 34.49 -57.09 22.46
C THR A 27 33.59 -55.82 22.33
N SER A 28 32.30 -55.91 22.71
CA SER A 28 31.39 -54.80 23.08
C SER A 28 30.96 -53.81 21.98
N ALA A 29 29.71 -53.94 21.54
CA ALA A 29 29.04 -53.01 20.62
C ALA A 29 27.93 -52.21 21.31
N ILE A 30 28.26 -51.13 22.04
CA ILE A 30 27.30 -50.11 22.50
C ILE A 30 27.89 -48.69 22.31
N MET A 31 28.06 -48.21 21.06
CA MET A 31 28.27 -46.76 20.84
C MET A 31 27.93 -46.18 19.44
N THR A 32 27.15 -46.85 18.59
CA THR A 32 26.98 -46.42 17.16
C THR A 32 25.54 -46.39 16.65
N ARG A 33 24.53 -46.22 17.51
CA ARG A 33 23.11 -46.12 17.09
C ARG A 33 22.32 -44.91 17.62
N PHE A 34 22.87 -44.09 18.53
CA PHE A 34 22.14 -42.95 19.10
C PHE A 34 22.33 -41.61 18.38
N THR A 35 23.35 -41.45 17.54
CA THR A 35 23.63 -40.15 16.86
C THR A 35 22.76 -39.88 15.63
N ALA A 36 22.27 -40.94 14.96
CA ALA A 36 21.50 -40.80 13.71
C ALA A 36 20.01 -40.48 13.95
N LEU A 37 19.41 -40.98 15.04
CA LEU A 37 17.98 -40.81 15.30
C LEU A 37 17.65 -39.36 15.71
N THR A 38 18.53 -38.74 16.50
CA THR A 38 18.33 -37.39 17.07
C THR A 38 18.30 -36.29 16.01
N ILE A 39 19.03 -36.44 14.89
CA ILE A 39 19.05 -35.46 13.80
C ILE A 39 17.77 -35.56 12.94
N LEU A 40 17.20 -36.77 12.80
CA LEU A 40 15.95 -36.98 12.06
C LEU A 40 14.70 -36.55 12.87
N LEU A 41 14.74 -36.64 14.20
CA LEU A 41 13.63 -36.27 15.08
C LEU A 41 13.42 -34.75 15.23
N PHE A 42 14.45 -33.92 14.98
CA PHE A 42 14.34 -32.46 15.09
C PHE A 42 13.98 -31.74 13.78
N THR A 43 13.89 -32.44 12.64
CA THR A 43 13.51 -31.85 11.35
C THR A 43 12.03 -32.07 10.97
N VAL A 44 11.25 -32.76 11.81
CA VAL A 44 9.78 -32.87 11.68
C VAL A 44 9.03 -31.89 12.60
N CYS A 45 9.64 -30.72 12.86
CA CYS A 45 8.87 -29.50 13.12
C CYS A 45 8.09 -29.16 11.85
N GLY A 46 6.92 -29.80 11.70
CA GLY A 46 6.17 -29.80 10.45
C GLY A 46 5.92 -28.39 9.94
N ALA A 47 6.51 -28.08 8.79
CA ALA A 47 6.32 -26.83 8.06
C ALA A 47 4.88 -26.75 7.53
N LYS A 48 3.94 -26.48 8.44
CA LYS A 48 2.54 -26.20 8.11
C LYS A 48 2.52 -25.12 7.04
N ALA A 49 2.01 -25.47 5.87
CA ALA A 49 1.80 -24.53 4.77
C ALA A 49 1.13 -23.27 5.32
N GLN A 50 1.58 -22.11 4.83
CA GLN A 50 1.01 -20.84 5.25
C GLN A 50 -0.49 -20.82 4.94
N SER A 51 -1.29 -20.28 5.86
CA SER A 51 -2.71 -20.05 5.58
C SER A 51 -2.87 -19.07 4.40
N ASP A 52 -4.02 -19.05 3.74
CA ASP A 52 -4.29 -18.06 2.69
C ASP A 52 -4.10 -16.62 3.20
N LEU A 53 -4.35 -16.38 4.49
CA LEU A 53 -4.10 -15.10 5.16
C LEU A 53 -2.61 -14.79 5.34
N GLU A 54 -1.82 -15.76 5.81
CA GLU A 54 -0.34 -15.64 5.88
C GLU A 54 0.25 -15.44 4.47
N LEU A 55 -0.30 -16.09 3.44
CA LEU A 55 0.11 -15.91 2.05
C LEU A 55 -0.27 -14.52 1.51
N ASN A 56 -1.47 -14.01 1.77
CA ASN A 56 -1.87 -12.64 1.41
C ASN A 56 -0.91 -11.60 2.02
N ARG A 57 -0.46 -11.83 3.25
CA ARG A 57 0.42 -10.93 4.02
C ARG A 57 1.88 -10.98 3.58
N ASP A 58 2.43 -12.19 3.40
CA ASP A 58 3.89 -12.38 3.27
C ASP A 58 4.36 -12.75 1.86
N SER A 59 3.45 -13.01 0.90
CA SER A 59 3.85 -13.50 -0.42
C SER A 59 4.54 -12.46 -1.29
N ILE A 60 5.77 -12.81 -1.67
CA ILE A 60 6.52 -12.16 -2.73
C ILE A 60 6.09 -12.77 -4.06
N ILE A 61 5.27 -12.02 -4.78
CA ILE A 61 4.64 -12.41 -6.04
C ILE A 61 5.63 -12.27 -7.19
N GLY A 62 6.50 -11.26 -7.12
CA GLY A 62 7.47 -10.97 -8.16
C GLY A 62 6.80 -10.67 -9.51
N TRP A 63 7.55 -10.89 -10.59
CA TRP A 63 7.14 -10.56 -11.96
C TRP A 63 6.57 -11.76 -12.73
N GLN A 64 6.32 -12.90 -12.06
CA GLN A 64 6.04 -14.20 -12.69
C GLN A 64 4.65 -14.33 -13.34
N TYR A 65 3.72 -13.42 -13.07
CA TYR A 65 2.34 -13.45 -13.57
C TYR A 65 2.04 -12.44 -14.67
N ILE A 66 3.06 -11.78 -15.22
CA ILE A 66 2.90 -10.94 -16.41
C ILE A 66 2.52 -11.86 -17.59
N SER A 67 1.35 -11.64 -18.16
CA SER A 67 0.81 -12.41 -19.30
C SER A 67 1.54 -12.12 -20.62
N ASN A 68 2.10 -10.92 -20.76
CA ASN A 68 2.91 -10.47 -21.89
C ASN A 68 4.35 -10.07 -21.47
N PRO A 69 5.18 -11.02 -20.99
CA PRO A 69 6.53 -10.73 -20.50
C PRO A 69 7.47 -10.32 -21.65
N LEU A 70 8.57 -9.63 -21.31
CA LEU A 70 9.57 -9.19 -22.29
C LEU A 70 10.16 -10.38 -23.07
N ASN A 71 9.95 -10.37 -24.38
CA ASN A 71 10.52 -11.37 -25.28
C ASN A 71 11.91 -10.93 -25.76
N ALA A 72 12.96 -11.50 -25.16
CA ALA A 72 14.36 -11.24 -25.53
C ALA A 72 14.75 -11.62 -26.99
N LYS A 73 13.83 -12.22 -27.76
CA LYS A 73 13.99 -12.55 -29.19
C LYS A 73 13.10 -11.69 -30.10
N VAL A 74 12.46 -10.63 -29.59
CA VAL A 74 11.60 -9.75 -30.39
C VAL A 74 12.41 -9.02 -31.48
N ILE A 75 11.91 -9.03 -32.71
CA ILE A 75 12.48 -8.27 -33.82
C ILE A 75 11.59 -7.06 -34.04
N TYR A 76 12.02 -5.90 -33.52
CA TYR A 76 11.27 -4.66 -33.62
C TYR A 76 11.22 -4.11 -35.05
N LYS A 77 10.08 -3.50 -35.38
CA LYS A 77 9.83 -2.69 -36.58
C LYS A 77 9.12 -1.40 -36.14
N PRO A 78 9.18 -0.29 -36.90
CA PRO A 78 8.40 0.90 -36.57
C PRO A 78 6.90 0.57 -36.47
N VAL A 79 6.24 1.05 -35.42
CA VAL A 79 4.80 0.86 -35.17
C VAL A 79 4.10 2.20 -35.40
N LYS A 80 2.96 2.19 -36.10
CA LYS A 80 2.14 3.40 -36.27
C LYS A 80 1.10 3.47 -35.16
N SER A 81 1.14 4.54 -34.37
CA SER A 81 0.13 4.83 -33.34
C SER A 81 -1.26 5.05 -33.96
N GLN A 82 -2.29 4.84 -33.16
CA GLN A 82 -3.69 5.12 -33.52
C GLN A 82 -3.86 6.60 -33.88
N ASP A 83 -3.16 7.50 -33.19
CA ASP A 83 -3.14 8.95 -33.42
C ASP A 83 -2.24 9.38 -34.61
N GLY A 84 -1.80 8.44 -35.44
CA GLY A 84 -1.09 8.72 -36.69
C GLY A 84 0.43 8.88 -36.58
N GLY A 85 0.97 9.12 -35.37
CA GLY A 85 2.41 9.12 -35.10
C GLY A 85 3.09 7.76 -35.36
N VAL A 86 4.42 7.72 -35.37
CA VAL A 86 5.18 6.48 -35.59
C VAL A 86 6.22 6.30 -34.49
N TYR A 87 6.12 5.20 -33.75
CA TYR A 87 7.12 4.80 -32.76
C TYR A 87 8.30 4.10 -33.44
N SER A 88 9.49 4.68 -33.29
CA SER A 88 10.71 4.10 -33.83
C SER A 88 11.06 2.76 -33.16
N VAL A 89 11.95 1.98 -33.79
CA VAL A 89 12.52 0.78 -33.16
C VAL A 89 13.22 1.11 -31.84
N TRP A 90 13.89 2.27 -31.76
CA TRP A 90 14.60 2.69 -30.56
C TRP A 90 13.65 3.14 -29.44
N GLN A 91 12.58 3.86 -29.75
CA GLN A 91 11.56 4.26 -28.76
C GLN A 91 10.92 3.01 -28.12
N GLN A 92 10.63 1.98 -28.91
CA GLN A 92 10.09 0.70 -28.42
C GLN A 92 11.09 -0.09 -27.54
N GLN A 93 12.39 -0.02 -27.85
CA GLN A 93 13.48 -0.59 -27.04
C GLN A 93 13.73 0.22 -25.76
N ALA A 94 13.60 1.55 -25.79
CA ALA A 94 13.70 2.39 -24.60
C ALA A 94 12.55 2.10 -23.61
N SER A 95 11.36 1.75 -24.10
CA SER A 95 10.28 1.20 -23.26
C SER A 95 10.63 -0.16 -22.62
N ASP A 96 11.43 -1.02 -23.28
CA ASP A 96 11.95 -2.25 -22.64
C ASP A 96 12.97 -1.94 -21.55
N LEU A 97 13.89 -0.99 -21.80
CA LEU A 97 14.86 -0.54 -20.80
C LEU A 97 14.11 -0.03 -19.55
N LEU A 98 13.09 0.80 -19.72
CA LEU A 98 12.26 1.31 -18.63
C LEU A 98 11.57 0.20 -17.83
N ILE A 99 11.01 -0.83 -18.49
CA ILE A 99 10.49 -2.03 -17.80
C ILE A 99 11.58 -2.68 -16.96
N ASN A 100 12.76 -2.96 -17.55
CA ASN A 100 13.86 -3.60 -16.86
C ASN A 100 14.37 -2.79 -15.66
N TRP A 101 14.39 -1.46 -15.74
CA TRP A 101 14.79 -0.58 -14.64
C TRP A 101 13.78 -0.64 -13.48
N ILE A 102 12.48 -0.58 -13.79
CA ILE A 102 11.40 -0.74 -12.81
C ILE A 102 11.43 -2.14 -12.18
N GLN A 103 11.65 -3.20 -12.96
CA GLN A 103 11.75 -4.57 -12.47
C GLN A 103 13.00 -4.83 -11.58
N GLN A 104 14.05 -4.02 -11.74
CA GLN A 104 15.24 -4.04 -10.88
C GLN A 104 15.09 -3.18 -9.61
N SER A 105 14.16 -2.22 -9.59
CA SER A 105 13.91 -1.31 -8.45
C SER A 105 12.67 -1.67 -7.63
N TYR A 106 11.82 -2.57 -8.12
CA TYR A 106 10.64 -3.03 -7.41
C TYR A 106 10.49 -4.55 -7.50
N LEU A 107 9.99 -5.14 -6.41
CA LEU A 107 9.63 -6.55 -6.33
C LEU A 107 8.19 -6.64 -5.81
N PRO A 108 7.21 -7.04 -6.65
CA PRO A 108 5.82 -7.12 -6.25
C PRO A 108 5.57 -8.01 -5.02
N ARG A 109 4.87 -7.45 -4.03
CA ARG A 109 4.43 -8.08 -2.78
C ARG A 109 2.96 -7.76 -2.60
N GLY A 110 2.12 -8.77 -2.39
CA GLY A 110 0.67 -8.60 -2.35
C GLY A 110 0.05 -7.92 -3.58
N LEU A 111 0.81 -7.66 -4.64
CA LEU A 111 0.36 -7.10 -5.92
C LEU A 111 0.75 -8.06 -7.04
N VAL A 112 -0.23 -8.40 -7.88
CA VAL A 112 -0.01 -9.14 -9.13
C VAL A 112 0.08 -8.12 -10.27
N MET A 113 1.27 -7.97 -10.84
CA MET A 113 1.45 -7.25 -12.10
C MET A 113 1.18 -8.23 -13.25
N ARG A 114 0.05 -8.05 -13.95
CA ARG A 114 -0.52 -9.05 -14.87
C ARG A 114 -0.40 -8.69 -16.34
N THR A 115 -0.36 -7.40 -16.67
CA THR A 115 -0.24 -6.92 -18.05
C THR A 115 0.63 -5.68 -18.08
N ILE A 116 1.56 -5.58 -19.02
CA ILE A 116 2.33 -4.36 -19.29
C ILE A 116 1.89 -3.84 -20.66
N ALA A 117 1.14 -2.76 -20.70
CA ALA A 117 0.79 -2.09 -21.96
C ALA A 117 1.91 -1.13 -22.35
N LYS A 118 2.34 -1.16 -23.62
CA LYS A 118 3.49 -0.36 -24.11
C LYS A 118 3.08 0.68 -25.16
N ASN A 119 3.80 1.79 -25.20
CA ASN A 119 3.72 2.80 -26.28
C ASN A 119 2.28 3.29 -26.52
N ASP A 120 1.63 2.89 -27.62
CA ASP A 120 0.24 3.13 -28.05
C ASP A 120 -0.82 2.30 -27.31
N GLU A 121 -0.47 1.17 -26.70
CA GLU A 121 -1.42 0.34 -25.93
C GLU A 121 -1.81 0.98 -24.58
N ARG A 122 -1.16 2.11 -24.23
CA ARG A 122 -1.31 2.75 -22.93
C ARG A 122 -2.60 3.54 -22.83
N TRP A 123 -3.31 3.37 -21.71
CA TRP A 123 -4.50 4.15 -21.40
C TRP A 123 -4.13 5.62 -21.16
N TYR A 124 -5.01 6.52 -21.60
CA TYR A 124 -4.94 7.99 -21.41
C TYR A 124 -3.79 8.72 -22.12
N LEU A 125 -3.28 8.17 -23.24
CA LEU A 125 -2.30 8.84 -24.12
C LEU A 125 -2.84 10.13 -24.75
N ASP A 126 -4.13 10.16 -25.06
CA ASP A 126 -4.86 11.30 -25.62
C ASP A 126 -4.76 12.56 -24.73
N GLY A 127 -4.60 12.37 -23.42
CA GLY A 127 -4.31 13.45 -22.46
C GLY A 127 -2.99 14.18 -22.70
N ASN A 128 -1.99 13.54 -23.34
CA ASN A 128 -0.73 14.18 -23.74
C ASN A 128 -0.88 15.04 -25.02
N GLY A 129 -1.97 14.89 -25.77
CA GLY A 129 -2.30 15.67 -26.96
C GLY A 129 -1.20 15.63 -28.05
N PRO A 130 -0.54 16.76 -28.36
CA PRO A 130 0.46 16.85 -29.43
C PRO A 130 1.83 16.23 -29.09
N LEU A 131 2.08 15.87 -27.82
CA LEU A 131 3.36 15.31 -27.39
C LEU A 131 3.50 13.87 -27.88
N HIS A 132 4.62 13.56 -28.54
CA HIS A 132 4.94 12.18 -28.92
C HIS A 132 5.57 11.46 -27.73
N SER A 133 4.70 10.92 -26.87
CA SER A 133 5.06 10.25 -25.63
C SER A 133 5.00 8.73 -25.77
N TYR A 134 5.93 8.04 -25.13
CA TYR A 134 6.03 6.56 -25.17
C TYR A 134 6.61 6.02 -23.86
N GLY A 135 6.29 4.78 -23.53
CA GLY A 135 6.65 4.21 -22.24
C GLY A 135 5.79 3.00 -21.91
N VAL A 136 5.38 2.87 -20.65
CA VAL A 136 4.64 1.71 -20.14
C VAL A 136 3.58 2.04 -19.09
N ASN A 137 2.50 1.26 -19.11
CA ASN A 137 1.53 1.14 -18.02
C ASN A 137 1.61 -0.28 -17.45
N PHE A 138 1.89 -0.42 -16.16
CA PHE A 138 1.76 -1.69 -15.44
C PHE A 138 0.32 -1.82 -14.92
N LEU A 139 -0.40 -2.83 -15.41
CA LEU A 139 -1.76 -3.16 -15.01
C LEU A 139 -1.74 -4.36 -14.05
N GLY A 140 -2.49 -4.27 -12.96
CA GLY A 140 -2.44 -5.25 -11.88
C GLY A 140 -3.51 -5.08 -10.81
N TYR A 141 -3.46 -5.94 -9.81
CA TYR A 141 -4.45 -6.05 -8.74
C TYR A 141 -3.82 -6.55 -7.43
N SER A 142 -4.48 -6.30 -6.31
CA SER A 142 -4.10 -6.88 -5.02
C SER A 142 -4.24 -8.39 -5.06
N THR A 143 -3.29 -9.11 -4.46
CA THR A 143 -3.22 -10.57 -4.52
C THR A 143 -4.11 -11.16 -3.44
N HIS A 144 -5.02 -12.05 -3.84
CA HIS A 144 -5.78 -12.87 -2.92
C HIS A 144 -5.43 -14.35 -3.15
N PHE A 145 -5.15 -15.07 -2.07
CA PHE A 145 -4.93 -16.51 -2.06
C PHE A 145 -6.20 -17.25 -1.63
N VAL A 146 -6.45 -18.39 -2.27
CA VAL A 146 -7.51 -19.34 -1.97
C VAL A 146 -6.95 -20.76 -2.11
N LYS A 147 -6.96 -21.54 -1.02
CA LYS A 147 -6.47 -22.92 -0.94
C LYS A 147 -4.99 -23.04 -1.35
N GLY A 148 -4.16 -22.10 -0.93
CA GLY A 148 -2.72 -22.06 -1.18
C GLY A 148 -2.33 -21.62 -2.60
N LYS A 149 -3.24 -21.01 -3.36
CA LYS A 149 -3.02 -20.53 -4.74
C LYS A 149 -3.58 -19.13 -4.91
N ILE A 150 -2.94 -18.30 -5.73
CA ILE A 150 -3.50 -17.00 -6.12
C ILE A 150 -4.80 -17.23 -6.88
N ASP A 151 -5.86 -16.53 -6.47
CA ASP A 151 -7.06 -16.37 -7.27
C ASP A 151 -6.84 -15.28 -8.33
N LEU A 152 -7.06 -15.64 -9.61
CA LEU A 152 -6.90 -14.76 -10.76
C LEU A 152 -8.20 -14.06 -11.17
N HIS A 153 -9.29 -14.28 -10.41
CA HIS A 153 -10.64 -13.75 -10.64
C HIS A 153 -11.10 -12.76 -9.55
N CYS A 154 -10.36 -12.65 -8.45
CA CYS A 154 -10.76 -11.91 -7.24
C CYS A 154 -10.91 -10.39 -7.42
N CYS A 155 -10.29 -9.80 -8.44
CA CYS A 155 -10.17 -8.35 -8.60
C CYS A 155 -10.11 -7.93 -10.07
N GLU A 156 -10.57 -6.70 -10.32
CA GLU A 156 -10.37 -5.99 -11.59
C GLU A 156 -8.90 -5.55 -11.77
N GLN A 157 -8.42 -5.56 -13.00
CA GLN A 157 -7.07 -5.05 -13.34
C GLN A 157 -7.12 -3.53 -13.53
N GLY A 158 -6.36 -2.80 -12.71
CA GLY A 158 -6.16 -1.36 -12.86
C GLY A 158 -4.71 -1.00 -13.13
N GLN A 159 -4.46 0.16 -13.75
CA GLN A 159 -3.14 0.82 -13.71
C GLN A 159 -2.64 0.91 -12.26
N ARG A 160 -1.41 0.46 -12.03
CA ARG A 160 -0.70 0.62 -10.75
C ARG A 160 0.50 1.55 -10.87
N LEU A 161 1.16 1.56 -12.03
CA LEU A 161 2.28 2.45 -12.35
C LEU A 161 2.19 2.87 -13.81
N VAL A 162 2.40 4.15 -14.09
CA VAL A 162 2.65 4.65 -15.45
C VAL A 162 4.02 5.32 -15.44
N ALA A 163 4.85 5.01 -16.42
CA ALA A 163 6.13 5.67 -16.60
C ALA A 163 6.44 5.82 -18.10
N GLY A 164 6.87 7.00 -18.52
CA GLY A 164 7.16 7.24 -19.93
C GLY A 164 7.98 8.47 -20.23
N PHE A 165 8.60 8.42 -21.40
CA PHE A 165 9.36 9.46 -22.04
C PHE A 165 8.39 10.46 -22.68
N ASN A 166 8.66 11.75 -22.47
CA ASN A 166 7.82 12.87 -22.92
C ASN A 166 6.35 12.83 -22.43
N ASP A 167 5.99 11.99 -21.45
CA ASP A 167 4.65 11.97 -20.82
C ASP A 167 4.44 13.23 -19.96
N PHE A 168 3.21 13.75 -19.92
CA PHE A 168 2.89 14.99 -19.21
C PHE A 168 2.11 14.77 -17.89
N PRO A 169 2.49 15.44 -16.79
CA PRO A 169 1.77 15.40 -15.51
C PRO A 169 0.55 16.32 -15.53
N GLY A 170 -0.48 15.97 -16.30
CA GLY A 170 -1.68 16.80 -16.47
C GLY A 170 -2.43 16.49 -17.76
N SER A 171 -2.98 17.52 -18.42
CA SER A 171 -3.71 17.37 -19.69
C SER A 171 -3.36 18.48 -20.69
N PHE A 172 -3.33 18.16 -21.98
CA PHE A 172 -3.32 19.14 -23.06
C PHE A 172 -4.63 19.95 -23.10
N ILE A 173 -4.56 21.23 -23.47
CA ILE A 173 -5.73 22.11 -23.66
C ILE A 173 -5.92 22.38 -25.15
N LYS A 174 -7.00 21.85 -25.72
CA LYS A 174 -7.36 22.03 -27.14
C LYS A 174 -7.85 23.46 -27.40
N GLY A 175 -7.58 23.99 -28.60
CA GLY A 175 -8.24 25.21 -29.06
C GLY A 175 -7.43 26.10 -30.01
N PHE A 176 -6.30 26.63 -29.55
CA PHE A 176 -5.54 27.65 -30.28
C PHE A 176 -4.08 27.69 -29.84
N ASN A 177 -3.18 27.79 -30.82
CA ASN A 177 -1.74 27.79 -30.63
C ASN A 177 -1.11 29.10 -31.14
N PRO A 178 -1.26 30.23 -30.41
CA PRO A 178 -0.75 31.53 -30.84
C PRO A 178 0.77 31.51 -30.91
N GLY A 179 1.33 31.96 -32.05
CA GLY A 179 2.79 32.03 -32.23
C GLY A 179 3.50 30.70 -32.00
N GLU A 180 2.88 29.59 -32.43
CA GLU A 180 3.40 28.22 -32.29
C GLU A 180 3.58 27.74 -30.83
N MET A 181 2.89 28.37 -29.88
CA MET A 181 2.81 27.91 -28.48
C MET A 181 1.66 26.92 -28.26
N TYR A 182 1.88 25.91 -27.44
CA TYR A 182 0.90 24.89 -27.06
C TYR A 182 0.62 24.95 -25.56
N PHE A 183 -0.66 24.86 -25.16
CA PHE A 183 -1.10 25.00 -23.76
C PHE A 183 -1.47 23.68 -23.08
N PHE A 184 -1.11 23.56 -21.80
CA PHE A 184 -1.39 22.40 -20.97
C PHE A 184 -1.83 22.84 -19.55
N ALA A 185 -2.66 22.03 -18.92
CA ALA A 185 -2.99 22.11 -17.51
C ALA A 185 -2.07 21.16 -16.73
N GLU A 186 -0.95 21.66 -16.22
CA GLU A 186 -0.01 20.89 -15.38
C GLU A 186 -0.59 20.72 -13.98
N GLN A 187 -0.45 19.55 -13.36
CA GLN A 187 -0.80 19.36 -11.96
C GLN A 187 -0.01 20.34 -11.08
N ALA A 188 -0.65 20.97 -10.09
CA ALA A 188 0.10 21.78 -9.14
C ALA A 188 1.09 20.90 -8.35
N GLN A 189 2.34 21.35 -8.25
CA GLN A 189 3.27 20.77 -7.28
C GLN A 189 2.77 21.15 -5.88
N PHE A 190 2.42 20.14 -5.06
CA PHE A 190 1.83 20.35 -3.73
C PHE A 190 0.47 21.04 -3.82
N ALA A 191 -0.55 20.31 -4.28
CA ALA A 191 -1.94 20.79 -4.46
C ALA A 191 -2.69 20.98 -3.13
N SER A 192 -2.07 21.69 -2.20
CA SER A 192 -2.55 22.08 -0.88
C SER A 192 -1.96 23.47 -0.60
N GLY A 193 -2.82 24.49 -0.48
CA GLY A 193 -2.46 25.89 -0.76
C GLY A 193 -1.19 26.44 -0.10
N ASP A 194 -0.08 26.40 -0.82
CA ASP A 194 1.13 27.23 -0.78
C ASP A 194 1.90 27.38 0.58
N ASP A 195 1.39 26.82 1.69
CA ASP A 195 1.85 27.03 3.09
C ASP A 195 2.63 25.81 3.66
N ASP A 196 3.94 25.97 3.92
CA ASP A 196 4.80 24.97 4.57
C ASP A 196 4.40 24.62 6.01
N ALA A 197 3.88 25.58 6.77
CA ALA A 197 3.42 25.33 8.13
C ALA A 197 2.14 24.48 8.13
N GLN A 198 1.26 24.63 7.12
CA GLN A 198 0.08 23.76 6.99
C GLN A 198 0.47 22.31 6.67
N LEU A 199 1.39 22.10 5.71
CA LEU A 199 1.94 20.77 5.42
C LEU A 199 2.65 20.16 6.65
N THR A 200 3.40 20.99 7.40
CA THR A 200 4.08 20.57 8.63
C THR A 200 3.09 20.12 9.73
N LYS A 201 1.96 20.83 9.94
CA LYS A 201 0.90 20.39 10.89
C LYS A 201 0.39 18.98 10.56
N GLU A 202 0.35 18.64 9.27
CA GLU A 202 -0.13 17.35 8.78
C GLU A 202 0.97 16.27 8.70
N ASN A 203 2.20 16.63 9.11
CA ASN A 203 3.42 15.82 9.00
C ASN A 203 3.74 15.42 7.55
N ILE A 204 3.30 16.23 6.58
CA ILE A 204 3.59 16.03 5.15
C ILE A 204 4.86 16.81 4.84
N ASP A 205 5.95 16.08 4.65
CA ASP A 205 7.20 16.69 4.22
C ASP A 205 7.21 16.88 2.70
N LYS A 206 7.48 18.10 2.22
CA LYS A 206 7.78 18.35 0.79
C LYS A 206 9.03 17.59 0.36
N SER A 207 9.92 17.28 1.30
CA SER A 207 11.20 16.59 1.16
C SER A 207 11.06 15.04 1.12
N ILE A 208 10.01 14.56 0.44
CA ILE A 208 9.52 13.15 0.36
C ILE A 208 10.63 12.09 0.37
N GLN A 209 11.72 12.28 -0.37
CA GLN A 209 13.03 11.66 -0.14
C GLN A 209 14.16 12.64 -0.55
N PRO A 210 15.33 12.64 0.13
CA PRO A 210 16.50 13.44 -0.26
C PRO A 210 16.95 13.30 -1.72
N ASN A 211 16.84 12.10 -2.28
CA ASN A 211 17.18 11.83 -3.69
C ASN A 211 16.15 12.37 -4.71
N LEU A 212 15.14 13.13 -4.28
CA LEU A 212 14.11 13.71 -5.14
C LEU A 212 14.14 15.23 -5.21
N TYR A 213 14.95 15.92 -4.38
CA TYR A 213 14.96 17.39 -4.34
C TYR A 213 15.42 18.02 -5.66
N ASN A 214 16.18 17.27 -6.47
CA ASN A 214 16.64 17.68 -7.80
C ASN A 214 15.55 17.55 -8.89
N TYR A 215 14.37 17.01 -8.57
CA TYR A 215 13.37 16.58 -9.54
C TYR A 215 11.99 17.20 -9.28
N ARG A 216 11.30 17.54 -10.38
CA ARG A 216 9.97 18.16 -10.36
C ARG A 216 8.94 17.13 -9.89
N THR A 217 8.71 17.14 -8.59
CA THR A 217 7.82 16.20 -7.88
C THR A 217 6.43 16.81 -7.70
N TYR A 218 5.41 15.97 -7.85
CA TYR A 218 4.00 16.31 -7.70
C TYR A 218 3.46 15.49 -6.54
N LEU A 219 2.99 16.20 -5.52
CA LEU A 219 2.16 15.66 -4.46
C LEU A 219 0.81 16.35 -4.57
N ASP A 220 -0.22 15.62 -4.95
CA ASP A 220 -1.60 16.06 -4.68
C ASP A 220 -1.92 15.66 -3.24
N HIS A 221 -2.53 16.55 -2.46
CA HIS A 221 -2.99 16.24 -1.11
C HIS A 221 -4.32 16.93 -0.81
N TYR A 222 -5.36 16.12 -0.67
CA TYR A 222 -6.69 16.59 -0.33
C TYR A 222 -7.33 15.66 0.72
N HIS A 223 -8.31 16.20 1.45
CA HIS A 223 -9.10 15.40 2.39
C HIS A 223 -10.38 14.92 1.72
N ASN A 224 -10.61 13.61 1.72
CA ASN A 224 -11.88 13.00 1.36
C ASN A 224 -12.55 12.48 2.64
N ASN A 225 -13.72 13.02 3.02
CA ASN A 225 -14.43 12.66 4.26
C ASN A 225 -13.57 12.73 5.55
N GLY A 226 -12.50 13.54 5.57
CA GLY A 226 -11.55 13.66 6.68
C GLY A 226 -10.36 12.68 6.65
N GLN A 227 -10.26 11.82 5.63
CA GLN A 227 -9.09 11.00 5.35
C GLN A 227 -8.15 11.74 4.39
N GLN A 228 -6.85 11.74 4.70
CA GLN A 228 -5.81 12.29 3.82
C GLN A 228 -5.64 11.39 2.59
N VAL A 229 -5.80 11.96 1.39
CA VAL A 229 -5.63 11.27 0.10
C VAL A 229 -4.51 11.92 -0.68
N PHE A 230 -3.64 11.10 -1.27
CA PHE A 230 -2.46 11.53 -2.01
C PHE A 230 -2.47 11.06 -3.46
N LYS A 231 -1.88 11.88 -4.34
CA LYS A 231 -1.36 11.45 -5.65
C LYS A 231 0.13 11.81 -5.73
N MET A 232 0.95 10.97 -6.34
CA MET A 232 2.42 11.03 -6.35
C MET A 232 2.97 10.86 -7.76
N GLY A 233 3.80 11.81 -8.21
CA GLY A 233 4.54 11.67 -9.46
C GLY A 233 5.88 12.42 -9.47
N VAL A 234 6.82 11.97 -10.30
CA VAL A 234 8.18 12.53 -10.40
C VAL A 234 8.54 12.74 -11.86
N VAL A 235 8.92 13.96 -12.23
CA VAL A 235 9.51 14.30 -13.54
C VAL A 235 11.03 14.44 -13.42
N VAL A 236 11.72 13.69 -14.27
CA VAL A 236 13.18 13.79 -14.49
C VAL A 236 13.41 14.49 -15.84
N PRO A 237 13.70 15.80 -15.87
CA PRO A 237 14.01 16.52 -17.09
C PRO A 237 15.46 16.29 -17.53
N LYS A 238 15.70 16.25 -18.84
CA LYS A 238 17.06 16.30 -19.42
C LYS A 238 17.75 17.58 -18.95
N ASN A 239 18.98 17.47 -18.49
CA ASN A 239 19.81 18.60 -18.02
C ASN A 239 19.21 19.46 -16.89
N GLY A 240 18.10 19.06 -16.25
CA GLY A 240 17.35 19.92 -15.33
C GLY A 240 16.30 20.82 -15.99
N GLU A 241 16.19 20.82 -17.32
CA GLU A 241 15.39 21.77 -18.10
C GLU A 241 13.92 21.29 -18.27
N TRP A 242 12.98 21.89 -17.54
CA TRP A 242 11.54 21.69 -17.78
C TRP A 242 11.06 22.65 -18.88
N PRO A 243 10.59 22.15 -20.05
CA PRO A 243 10.31 22.99 -21.21
C PRO A 243 8.90 23.59 -21.22
N PHE A 244 8.17 23.52 -20.10
CA PHE A 244 6.85 24.13 -19.91
C PHE A 244 6.96 25.34 -18.97
N LYS A 245 6.41 26.47 -19.40
CA LYS A 245 6.50 27.76 -18.70
C LYS A 245 5.13 28.16 -18.13
N PRO A 246 5.01 28.51 -16.84
CA PRO A 246 3.76 29.03 -16.28
C PRO A 246 3.25 30.27 -17.03
N VAL A 247 1.96 30.28 -17.33
CA VAL A 247 1.28 31.39 -18.02
C VAL A 247 0.66 32.32 -16.96
N LEU A 248 0.90 33.62 -17.08
CA LEU A 248 0.29 34.60 -16.17
C LEU A 248 -1.13 34.95 -16.59
N VAL A 249 -1.96 35.39 -15.64
CA VAL A 249 -3.39 35.68 -15.88
C VAL A 249 -3.57 36.75 -16.97
N LYS A 250 -2.72 37.78 -17.02
CA LYS A 250 -2.76 38.80 -18.10
C LYS A 250 -2.53 38.19 -19.49
N ASP A 251 -1.65 37.20 -19.61
CA ASP A 251 -1.25 36.60 -20.88
C ASP A 251 -2.37 35.67 -21.36
N ALA A 252 -2.96 34.88 -20.45
CA ALA A 252 -4.16 34.09 -20.73
C ALA A 252 -5.37 34.96 -21.14
N VAL A 253 -5.58 36.12 -20.51
CA VAL A 253 -6.62 37.07 -20.93
C VAL A 253 -6.32 37.64 -22.33
N ALA A 254 -5.06 37.96 -22.64
CA ALA A 254 -4.65 38.39 -23.98
C ALA A 254 -4.86 37.28 -25.03
N TYR A 255 -4.56 36.02 -24.73
CA TYR A 255 -4.84 34.90 -25.64
C TYR A 255 -6.35 34.72 -25.87
N ILE A 256 -7.20 34.84 -24.85
CA ILE A 256 -8.67 34.78 -25.00
C ILE A 256 -9.17 35.93 -25.91
N GLN A 257 -8.63 37.13 -25.75
CA GLN A 257 -8.95 38.27 -26.62
C GLN A 257 -8.47 38.04 -28.06
N GLN A 258 -7.28 37.48 -28.26
CA GLN A 258 -6.76 37.09 -29.56
C GLN A 258 -7.63 36.01 -30.22
N GLN A 259 -8.03 34.96 -29.48
CA GLN A 259 -8.91 33.91 -29.96
C GLN A 259 -10.25 34.47 -30.46
N MET A 260 -10.88 35.39 -29.72
CA MET A 260 -12.12 36.05 -30.14
C MET A 260 -11.94 36.91 -31.40
N ALA A 261 -10.78 37.57 -31.56
CA ALA A 261 -10.47 38.39 -32.72
C ALA A 261 -10.13 37.56 -33.98
N THR A 262 -9.43 36.44 -33.81
CA THR A 262 -9.09 35.51 -34.90
C THR A 262 -10.28 34.65 -35.33
N TYR A 263 -11.15 34.25 -34.38
CA TYR A 263 -12.30 33.38 -34.62
C TYR A 263 -13.62 34.03 -34.14
N PRO A 264 -14.08 35.14 -34.76
CA PRO A 264 -15.30 35.84 -34.34
C PRO A 264 -16.55 34.95 -34.40
N GLY A 265 -16.53 33.89 -35.23
CA GLY A 265 -17.57 32.87 -35.32
C GLY A 265 -17.87 32.16 -33.98
N ILE A 266 -16.90 32.06 -33.05
CA ILE A 266 -17.12 31.45 -31.74
C ILE A 266 -18.16 32.26 -30.95
N MET A 267 -17.98 33.58 -30.85
CA MET A 267 -18.92 34.43 -30.09
C MET A 267 -20.24 34.65 -30.85
N GLN A 268 -20.23 34.63 -32.18
CA GLN A 268 -21.46 34.68 -32.99
C GLN A 268 -22.35 33.45 -32.78
N LYS A 269 -21.78 32.25 -32.65
CA LYS A 269 -22.53 31.02 -32.34
C LYS A 269 -22.93 30.89 -30.87
N ASN A 270 -22.22 31.56 -29.95
CA ASN A 270 -22.43 31.48 -28.50
C ASN A 270 -22.77 32.85 -27.86
N PRO A 271 -23.84 33.55 -28.29
CA PRO A 271 -24.16 34.90 -27.81
C PRO A 271 -24.45 34.94 -26.30
N TYR A 272 -25.04 33.88 -25.75
CA TYR A 272 -25.32 33.74 -24.32
C TYR A 272 -24.04 33.69 -23.45
N SER A 273 -22.90 33.32 -24.03
CA SER A 273 -21.62 33.24 -23.33
C SER A 273 -20.87 34.57 -23.24
N VAL A 274 -21.32 35.62 -23.96
CA VAL A 274 -20.64 36.93 -24.01
C VAL A 274 -20.53 37.60 -22.63
N GLU A 275 -21.64 37.76 -21.91
CA GLU A 275 -21.63 38.44 -20.60
C GLU A 275 -20.97 37.59 -19.49
N PRO A 276 -21.17 36.25 -19.40
CA PRO A 276 -20.38 35.39 -18.52
C PRO A 276 -18.86 35.47 -18.78
N LEU A 277 -18.44 35.45 -20.04
CA LEU A 277 -17.03 35.58 -20.44
C LEU A 277 -16.47 36.93 -19.99
N LYS A 278 -17.13 38.03 -20.35
CA LYS A 278 -16.76 39.39 -19.93
C LYS A 278 -16.66 39.51 -18.41
N LYS A 279 -17.63 39.00 -17.66
CA LYS A 279 -17.61 38.97 -16.18
C LYS A 279 -16.43 38.16 -15.62
N ASN A 280 -16.03 37.06 -16.27
CA ASN A 280 -14.82 36.33 -15.92
C ASN A 280 -13.55 37.13 -16.21
N LEU A 281 -13.43 37.78 -17.38
CA LEU A 281 -12.25 38.59 -17.71
C LEU A 281 -12.11 39.80 -16.76
N GLU A 282 -13.21 40.44 -16.37
CA GLU A 282 -13.21 41.51 -15.36
C GLU A 282 -12.75 41.00 -13.98
N ARG A 283 -13.26 39.84 -13.51
CA ARG A 283 -12.81 39.18 -12.28
C ARG A 283 -11.30 38.95 -12.25
N LEU A 284 -10.69 38.67 -13.40
CA LEU A 284 -9.28 38.31 -13.48
C LEU A 284 -8.32 39.51 -13.38
N LYS A 285 -8.78 40.75 -13.57
CA LYS A 285 -7.94 41.97 -13.56
C LYS A 285 -7.03 42.14 -12.33
N PRO A 286 -7.47 41.92 -11.08
CA PRO A 286 -6.59 42.05 -9.91
C PRO A 286 -5.45 41.03 -9.89
N TYR A 287 -5.61 39.91 -10.58
CA TYR A 287 -4.74 38.74 -10.52
C TYR A 287 -3.76 38.67 -11.70
N TYR A 288 -3.68 39.70 -12.54
CA TYR A 288 -2.94 39.72 -13.82
C TYR A 288 -1.46 39.30 -13.75
N ASN A 289 -0.78 39.47 -12.61
CA ASN A 289 0.61 39.06 -12.42
C ASN A 289 0.78 37.71 -11.67
N GLU A 290 -0.31 37.04 -11.33
CA GLU A 290 -0.28 35.66 -10.82
C GLU A 290 -0.19 34.65 -11.97
N VAL A 291 0.28 33.44 -11.65
CA VAL A 291 0.10 32.26 -12.50
C VAL A 291 -1.39 31.88 -12.54
N VAL A 292 -1.88 31.53 -13.73
CA VAL A 292 -3.24 31.01 -13.92
C VAL A 292 -3.40 29.68 -13.18
N LYS A 293 -4.26 29.68 -12.16
CA LYS A 293 -4.75 28.47 -11.48
C LYS A 293 -6.04 28.01 -12.18
N LEU A 294 -6.12 26.74 -12.52
CA LEU A 294 -7.23 26.07 -13.23
C LEU A 294 -7.92 25.06 -12.31
N ASN A 295 -9.24 24.97 -12.34
CA ASN A 295 -9.99 23.93 -11.63
C ASN A 295 -9.56 22.54 -12.15
N ALA A 296 -9.02 21.69 -11.28
CA ALA A 296 -8.54 20.35 -11.65
C ALA A 296 -9.67 19.37 -12.01
N SER A 297 -10.90 19.62 -11.57
CA SER A 297 -12.07 18.79 -11.88
C SER A 297 -12.84 19.25 -13.14
N TYR A 298 -12.34 20.25 -13.87
CA TYR A 298 -13.01 20.79 -15.06
C TYR A 298 -12.51 20.09 -16.32
N ASN A 299 -13.43 19.57 -17.16
CA ASN A 299 -13.05 19.06 -18.48
C ASN A 299 -12.70 20.23 -19.41
N TYR A 300 -11.42 20.42 -19.72
CA TYR A 300 -10.93 21.53 -20.54
C TYR A 300 -11.44 21.48 -21.99
N ASP A 301 -11.85 20.31 -22.49
CA ASP A 301 -12.47 20.17 -23.82
C ASP A 301 -13.84 20.86 -23.92
N ASN A 302 -14.51 21.14 -22.80
CA ASN A 302 -15.78 21.88 -22.75
C ASN A 302 -15.57 23.41 -22.94
N GLY A 303 -14.61 23.82 -23.77
CA GLY A 303 -14.38 25.22 -24.15
C GLY A 303 -15.47 25.76 -25.06
N ILE A 304 -15.77 27.06 -24.95
CA ILE A 304 -16.66 27.77 -25.87
C ILE A 304 -16.04 27.68 -27.28
N ASN A 305 -16.78 27.12 -28.25
CA ASN A 305 -16.26 26.78 -29.56
C ASN A 305 -17.26 27.06 -30.69
N ASP A 306 -16.76 27.11 -31.93
CA ASP A 306 -17.59 27.34 -33.11
C ASP A 306 -18.02 26.05 -33.84
N GLY A 307 -17.71 24.87 -33.30
CA GLY A 307 -17.95 23.58 -33.95
C GLY A 307 -17.05 23.27 -35.15
N ASN A 308 -16.13 24.17 -35.54
CA ASN A 308 -15.15 23.96 -36.62
C ASN A 308 -13.76 23.54 -36.08
N GLY A 309 -13.65 23.25 -34.77
CA GLY A 309 -12.39 22.95 -34.09
C GLY A 309 -11.71 24.16 -33.43
N HIS A 310 -12.28 25.36 -33.49
CA HIS A 310 -11.76 26.54 -32.79
C HIS A 310 -12.41 26.68 -31.41
N TYR A 311 -11.60 26.69 -30.35
CA TYR A 311 -12.07 26.84 -28.96
C TYR A 311 -11.40 28.06 -28.31
N LEU A 312 -12.11 28.75 -27.41
CA LEU A 312 -11.53 29.69 -26.46
C LEU A 312 -10.89 28.94 -25.28
N LEU A 313 -9.80 29.49 -24.73
CA LEU A 313 -9.32 29.08 -23.41
C LEU A 313 -10.42 29.41 -22.38
N ASN A 314 -10.89 28.39 -21.65
CA ASN A 314 -12.12 28.52 -20.88
C ASN A 314 -11.93 29.38 -19.60
N SER A 315 -12.41 30.63 -19.66
CA SER A 315 -12.35 31.60 -18.56
C SER A 315 -13.08 31.17 -17.27
N GLU A 316 -14.01 30.20 -17.33
CA GLU A 316 -14.66 29.64 -16.15
C GLU A 316 -13.74 28.67 -15.40
N ALA A 317 -12.90 27.94 -16.12
CA ALA A 317 -11.94 27.01 -15.54
C ALA A 317 -10.84 27.74 -14.76
N ILE A 318 -10.54 29.01 -15.09
CA ILE A 318 -9.60 29.85 -14.35
C ILE A 318 -10.19 30.25 -13.00
N ILE A 319 -9.55 29.85 -11.90
CA ILE A 319 -10.04 30.01 -10.52
C ILE A 319 -9.40 31.18 -9.74
N ASN A 320 -8.42 31.92 -10.28
CA ASN A 320 -7.91 33.13 -9.62
C ASN A 320 -9.08 34.08 -9.26
N GLY A 321 -9.19 34.48 -8.00
CA GLY A 321 -10.32 35.26 -7.49
C GLY A 321 -11.66 34.51 -7.31
N LYS A 322 -11.67 33.18 -7.29
CA LYS A 322 -12.80 32.37 -6.78
C LYS A 322 -12.48 31.85 -5.38
N GLY A 323 -13.46 31.87 -4.48
CA GLY A 323 -13.33 31.22 -3.17
C GLY A 323 -13.34 29.70 -3.28
N SER A 324 -12.63 29.02 -2.37
CA SER A 324 -12.70 27.56 -2.22
C SER A 324 -13.62 27.18 -1.06
N ASN A 325 -14.51 26.22 -1.29
CA ASN A 325 -15.29 25.57 -0.23
C ASN A 325 -14.54 24.38 0.41
N LYS A 326 -13.39 23.96 -0.15
CA LYS A 326 -12.46 22.98 0.46
C LYS A 326 -11.34 23.71 1.20
N THR A 327 -10.94 23.18 2.36
CA THR A 327 -9.70 23.56 3.06
C THR A 327 -8.46 23.38 2.16
N PHE A 328 -8.51 22.39 1.26
CA PHE A 328 -7.47 22.09 0.27
C PHE A 328 -8.10 22.07 -1.14
N PRO A 329 -7.94 23.14 -1.93
CA PRO A 329 -8.41 23.17 -3.31
C PRO A 329 -7.45 22.45 -4.25
N GLU A 330 -7.92 21.39 -4.91
CA GLU A 330 -7.22 20.78 -6.05
C GLU A 330 -7.22 21.76 -7.25
N TYR A 331 -6.04 22.07 -7.79
CA TYR A 331 -5.92 22.89 -9.00
C TYR A 331 -4.74 22.44 -9.88
N ASN A 332 -4.88 22.71 -11.17
CA ASN A 332 -3.80 22.65 -12.16
C ASN A 332 -3.28 24.07 -12.42
N ILE A 333 -2.05 24.22 -12.91
CA ILE A 333 -1.53 25.50 -13.43
C ILE A 333 -1.54 25.48 -14.96
N LEU A 334 -1.88 26.62 -15.58
CA LEU A 334 -1.72 26.76 -17.03
C LEU A 334 -0.23 26.93 -17.35
N VAL A 335 0.30 26.07 -18.22
CA VAL A 335 1.66 26.17 -18.75
C VAL A 335 1.66 26.16 -20.27
N SER A 336 2.69 26.74 -20.88
CA SER A 336 2.91 26.72 -22.32
C SER A 336 4.27 26.13 -22.71
N THR A 337 4.33 25.50 -23.88
CA THR A 337 5.56 25.05 -24.54
C THR A 337 5.52 25.40 -26.04
N THR A 338 6.56 25.10 -26.81
CA THR A 338 6.67 25.52 -28.24
C THR A 338 6.56 24.34 -29.22
N GLN A 339 6.20 24.64 -30.47
CA GLN A 339 6.29 23.72 -31.61
C GLN A 339 7.66 23.03 -31.70
N GLN A 340 8.76 23.75 -31.44
CA GLN A 340 10.11 23.17 -31.38
C GLN A 340 10.22 22.05 -30.34
N THR A 341 9.64 22.24 -29.14
CA THR A 341 9.58 21.18 -28.12
C THR A 341 8.69 20.02 -28.58
N ILE A 342 7.51 20.30 -29.16
CA ILE A 342 6.61 19.29 -29.72
C ILE A 342 7.34 18.42 -30.76
N ASP A 343 8.06 19.02 -31.71
CA ASP A 343 8.79 18.27 -32.74
C ASP A 343 10.00 17.50 -32.18
N GLN A 344 10.68 18.04 -31.16
CA GLN A 344 11.73 17.31 -30.46
C GLN A 344 11.21 16.03 -29.77
N THR A 345 9.97 16.01 -29.24
CA THR A 345 9.40 14.80 -28.63
C THR A 345 9.26 13.64 -29.63
N LYS A 346 9.09 13.93 -30.92
CA LYS A 346 8.93 12.93 -32.00
C LYS A 346 10.23 12.16 -32.31
N THR A 347 11.37 12.65 -31.82
CA THR A 347 12.70 12.09 -32.09
C THR A 347 13.07 10.91 -31.18
N ASP A 348 14.16 10.23 -31.53
CA ASP A 348 14.82 9.22 -30.67
C ASP A 348 15.52 9.81 -29.42
N GLY A 349 15.46 11.15 -29.25
CA GLY A 349 16.11 11.91 -28.19
C GLY A 349 15.12 12.54 -27.19
N PRO A 350 14.42 11.74 -26.34
CA PRO A 350 13.47 12.26 -25.35
C PRO A 350 14.07 13.33 -24.44
N LEU A 351 13.20 14.27 -24.07
CA LEU A 351 13.51 15.48 -23.34
C LEU A 351 13.27 15.36 -21.83
N TRP A 352 12.35 14.48 -21.40
CA TRP A 352 12.13 14.16 -20.00
C TRP A 352 11.52 12.76 -19.85
N MET A 353 11.48 12.28 -18.61
CA MET A 353 10.70 11.12 -18.20
C MET A 353 9.78 11.50 -17.06
N TYR A 354 8.52 11.08 -17.12
CA TYR A 354 7.55 11.21 -16.03
C TYR A 354 7.21 9.83 -15.46
N PHE A 355 7.21 9.72 -14.14
CA PHE A 355 6.71 8.59 -13.38
C PHE A 355 5.44 9.02 -12.65
N ASN A 356 4.30 8.48 -13.03
CA ASN A 356 3.05 8.60 -12.27
C ASN A 356 2.87 7.35 -11.42
N LEU A 357 3.11 7.49 -10.11
CA LEU A 357 3.10 6.38 -9.16
C LEU A 357 1.68 6.12 -8.58
N THR A 358 0.72 7.00 -8.88
CA THR A 358 -0.71 6.91 -8.54
C THR A 358 -1.54 7.36 -9.76
N PRO A 359 -1.61 6.53 -10.82
CA PRO A 359 -2.43 6.85 -12.01
C PRO A 359 -3.89 7.08 -11.61
N ALA A 360 -4.63 7.84 -12.42
CA ALA A 360 -5.88 8.53 -12.03
C ALA A 360 -6.99 7.66 -11.40
N ILE A 361 -6.97 6.34 -11.60
CA ILE A 361 -7.90 5.39 -10.98
C ILE A 361 -7.47 4.87 -9.59
N VAL A 362 -6.32 5.33 -9.06
CA VAL A 362 -5.81 4.92 -7.74
C VAL A 362 -5.53 6.14 -6.88
N ASN A 363 -6.49 6.44 -6.01
CA ASN A 363 -6.28 7.29 -4.85
C ASN A 363 -5.52 6.51 -3.76
N LEU A 364 -4.66 7.21 -3.02
CA LEU A 364 -3.83 6.62 -1.97
C LEU A 364 -4.16 7.25 -0.62
N GLU A 365 -4.80 6.49 0.25
CA GLU A 365 -5.13 6.94 1.61
C GLU A 365 -3.92 6.84 2.55
N GLY A 366 -3.72 7.86 3.37
CA GLY A 366 -2.67 7.92 4.39
C GLY A 366 -1.34 8.54 3.92
N ASN A 367 -0.67 9.22 4.84
CA ASN A 367 0.56 9.98 4.59
C ASN A 367 1.73 9.07 4.14
N PRO A 368 2.38 9.35 2.98
CA PRO A 368 3.45 8.51 2.44
C PRO A 368 4.69 8.35 3.33
N ALA A 369 4.98 9.29 4.23
CA ALA A 369 6.07 9.16 5.21
C ALA A 369 5.77 8.11 6.29
N LYS A 370 4.52 7.63 6.39
CA LYS A 370 4.06 6.62 7.35
C LYS A 370 3.89 5.22 6.75
N PHE A 371 4.12 5.01 5.45
CA PHE A 371 3.97 3.67 4.85
C PHE A 371 5.03 2.71 5.39
N ASP A 372 4.60 1.62 6.04
CA ASP A 372 5.55 0.63 6.52
C ASP A 372 6.20 -0.14 5.36
N THR A 373 7.47 0.18 5.19
CA THR A 373 8.51 -0.48 4.41
C THR A 373 8.51 -2.02 4.48
N LYS A 374 8.03 -2.59 5.59
CA LYS A 374 8.05 -4.04 5.87
C LYS A 374 6.72 -4.71 5.51
N PHE A 375 5.61 -4.09 5.91
CA PHE A 375 4.29 -4.73 5.92
C PHE A 375 3.44 -4.46 4.68
N GLY A 376 3.71 -3.39 3.92
CA GLY A 376 2.85 -3.01 2.80
C GLY A 376 2.74 -4.07 1.69
N THR A 377 1.52 -4.55 1.47
CA THR A 377 1.13 -5.51 0.42
C THR A 377 0.43 -4.85 -0.77
N GLY A 378 0.24 -3.52 -0.73
CA GLY A 378 -0.48 -2.75 -1.75
C GLY A 378 0.39 -1.74 -2.50
N ILE A 379 -0.28 -0.80 -3.17
CA ILE A 379 0.38 0.24 -3.98
C ILE A 379 1.29 1.16 -3.13
N SER A 380 0.98 1.36 -1.85
CA SER A 380 1.84 2.08 -0.88
C SER A 380 3.28 1.54 -0.85
N HIS A 381 3.46 0.21 -0.83
CA HIS A 381 4.78 -0.42 -0.87
C HIS A 381 5.45 -0.31 -2.25
N MET A 382 4.67 -0.30 -3.35
CA MET A 382 5.19 -0.02 -4.69
C MET A 382 5.76 1.41 -4.77
N ILE A 383 4.97 2.39 -4.31
CA ILE A 383 5.33 3.81 -4.30
C ILE A 383 6.57 4.02 -3.42
N TYR A 384 6.55 3.54 -2.18
CA TYR A 384 7.70 3.61 -1.27
C TYR A 384 8.97 2.98 -1.90
N SER A 385 8.84 1.78 -2.47
CA SER A 385 9.94 1.07 -3.12
C SER A 385 10.52 1.86 -4.29
N LEU A 386 9.69 2.43 -5.16
CA LEU A 386 10.18 3.19 -6.30
C LEU A 386 10.88 4.49 -5.86
N LEU A 387 10.29 5.25 -4.92
CA LEU A 387 10.91 6.47 -4.38
C LEU A 387 12.28 6.21 -3.71
N ASN A 388 12.49 5.01 -3.15
CA ASN A 388 13.70 4.62 -2.42
C ASN A 388 14.76 3.87 -3.24
N ASN A 389 14.32 3.01 -4.16
CA ASN A 389 15.17 2.06 -4.88
C ASN A 389 15.40 2.48 -6.33
N PHE A 390 14.51 3.29 -6.92
CA PHE A 390 14.66 3.71 -8.31
C PHE A 390 15.72 4.80 -8.42
N ASN A 391 16.66 4.61 -9.35
CA ASN A 391 17.78 5.50 -9.57
C ASN A 391 17.42 6.64 -10.54
N PHE A 392 16.75 7.67 -10.02
CA PHE A 392 16.39 8.86 -10.80
C PHE A 392 17.62 9.60 -11.36
N ASP A 393 18.73 9.62 -10.62
CA ASP A 393 20.02 10.18 -11.07
C ASP A 393 20.61 9.43 -12.27
N PHE A 394 20.41 8.12 -12.37
CA PHE A 394 20.75 7.37 -13.59
C PHE A 394 19.91 7.85 -14.77
N VAL A 395 18.60 8.04 -14.59
CA VAL A 395 17.71 8.52 -15.67
C VAL A 395 18.09 9.94 -16.10
N ALA A 396 18.44 10.83 -15.17
CA ALA A 396 18.93 12.17 -15.50
C ALA A 396 20.21 12.12 -16.35
N LYS A 397 21.19 11.29 -15.94
CA LYS A 397 22.45 11.07 -16.70
C LYS A 397 22.20 10.43 -18.07
N TRP A 398 21.29 9.46 -18.15
CA TRP A 398 20.89 8.80 -19.39
C TRP A 398 20.21 9.79 -20.35
N LEU A 399 19.31 10.64 -19.84
CA LEU A 399 18.69 11.70 -20.64
C LEU A 399 19.71 12.73 -21.14
N ALA A 400 20.73 13.06 -20.34
CA ALA A 400 21.79 13.99 -20.72
C ALA A 400 22.77 13.46 -21.80
N GLN A 401 22.99 12.13 -21.88
CA GLN A 401 24.07 11.53 -22.70
C GLN A 401 23.56 10.65 -23.87
N PRO A 402 22.91 11.22 -24.91
CA PRO A 402 22.19 10.47 -25.94
C PRO A 402 22.99 9.35 -26.62
N ASP A 403 24.27 9.59 -26.91
CA ASP A 403 25.11 8.67 -27.69
C ASP A 403 25.52 7.41 -26.89
N THR A 404 25.62 7.50 -25.57
CA THR A 404 26.02 6.40 -24.68
C THR A 404 24.84 5.64 -24.06
N ARG A 405 23.60 6.15 -24.20
CA ARG A 405 22.35 5.55 -23.67
C ARG A 405 22.20 4.04 -23.90
N LYS A 406 22.77 3.51 -24.99
CA LYS A 406 22.70 2.10 -25.41
C LYS A 406 23.67 1.18 -24.66
N THR A 407 24.70 1.72 -24.01
CA THR A 407 25.72 0.95 -23.27
C THR A 407 25.70 1.21 -21.76
N MET A 408 24.93 2.21 -21.30
CA MET A 408 24.73 2.48 -19.87
C MET A 408 23.96 1.35 -19.17
N VAL A 409 24.63 0.66 -18.24
CA VAL A 409 24.01 -0.38 -17.40
C VAL A 409 23.31 0.28 -16.21
N TYR A 410 22.02 -0.04 -16.04
CA TYR A 410 21.22 0.42 -14.90
C TYR A 410 21.61 -0.31 -13.61
N THR A 411 21.66 0.44 -12.50
CA THR A 411 21.77 -0.12 -11.14
C THR A 411 20.77 0.64 -10.24
N PRO A 412 19.88 -0.06 -9.51
CA PRO A 412 18.97 0.60 -8.57
C PRO A 412 19.73 1.28 -7.42
N LEU A 413 19.18 2.35 -6.85
CA LEU A 413 19.79 3.11 -5.76
C LEU A 413 19.90 2.27 -4.47
N LYS A 414 18.93 1.37 -4.25
CA LYS A 414 18.89 0.38 -3.17
C LYS A 414 18.36 -0.92 -3.77
N ILE A 415 18.90 -2.07 -3.36
CA ILE A 415 18.40 -3.37 -3.84
C ILE A 415 17.00 -3.61 -3.26
N PRO A 416 15.97 -3.96 -4.06
CA PRO A 416 14.63 -4.22 -3.54
C PRO A 416 14.63 -5.38 -2.55
N ALA A 417 13.96 -5.20 -1.41
CA ALA A 417 13.98 -6.17 -0.34
C ALA A 417 13.34 -7.51 -0.77
N LYS A 418 14.11 -8.60 -0.70
CA LYS A 418 13.70 -9.96 -1.13
C LYS A 418 13.01 -10.80 -0.05
N SER A 419 12.75 -10.21 1.11
CA SER A 419 11.87 -10.70 2.17
C SER A 419 11.19 -9.48 2.82
N THR A 420 9.96 -9.63 3.29
CA THR A 420 9.16 -8.51 3.85
C THR A 420 9.85 -7.82 5.01
N GLY A 421 10.58 -8.56 5.85
CA GLY A 421 10.89 -8.09 7.20
C GLY A 421 9.80 -8.47 8.20
N ASN A 422 8.67 -9.02 7.72
CA ASN A 422 7.84 -9.98 8.46
C ASN A 422 8.63 -11.30 8.58
N ILE A 423 9.77 -11.23 9.27
CA ILE A 423 10.30 -12.40 9.94
C ILE A 423 9.21 -12.75 10.95
N LEU A 424 8.47 -13.84 10.69
CA LEU A 424 7.50 -14.39 11.63
C LEU A 424 8.16 -14.39 13.01
N VAL A 425 7.62 -13.58 13.91
CA VAL A 425 8.29 -13.27 15.18
C VAL A 425 8.14 -14.49 16.07
N VAL A 426 9.12 -15.39 16.00
CA VAL A 426 9.19 -16.59 16.84
C VAL A 426 9.51 -16.13 18.27
N PRO A 427 8.76 -16.58 19.28
CA PRO A 427 9.10 -16.27 20.67
C PRO A 427 10.48 -16.85 21.00
N THR A 428 11.39 -16.02 21.50
CA THR A 428 12.80 -16.39 21.78
C THR A 428 12.94 -17.26 23.03
N ALA A 429 11.94 -17.21 23.90
CA ALA A 429 11.71 -18.11 25.02
C ALA A 429 10.21 -18.25 25.26
N VAL A 430 9.79 -19.24 26.06
CA VAL A 430 8.42 -19.33 26.60
C VAL A 430 8.49 -18.96 28.09
N SER A 431 7.56 -18.15 28.58
CA SER A 431 7.52 -17.78 30.00
C SER A 431 7.28 -19.00 30.90
N ALA A 432 7.61 -18.92 32.19
CA ALA A 432 7.31 -20.01 33.13
C ALA A 432 5.79 -20.27 33.19
N THR A 433 4.99 -19.21 33.35
CA THR A 433 3.53 -19.24 33.37
C THR A 433 2.94 -19.90 32.11
N SER A 434 3.45 -19.55 30.92
CA SER A 434 2.98 -20.11 29.66
C SER A 434 3.45 -21.55 29.45
N SER A 435 4.67 -21.88 29.88
CA SER A 435 5.19 -23.24 29.91
C SER A 435 4.38 -24.13 30.86
N GLU A 436 3.82 -23.61 31.95
CA GLU A 436 2.97 -24.37 32.88
C GLU A 436 1.52 -24.45 32.41
N LYS A 437 0.87 -23.33 32.10
CA LYS A 437 -0.54 -23.31 31.69
C LYS A 437 -0.82 -24.10 30.41
N ASN A 438 0.08 -24.06 29.42
CA ASN A 438 -0.07 -24.85 28.19
C ASN A 438 0.26 -26.35 28.36
N LYS A 439 0.64 -26.82 29.56
CA LYS A 439 0.71 -28.26 29.90
C LYS A 439 -0.56 -28.79 30.56
N ASP A 440 -1.45 -27.95 31.07
CA ASP A 440 -2.77 -28.38 31.58
C ASP A 440 -3.60 -28.91 30.40
N PRO A 441 -4.05 -30.19 30.39
CA PRO A 441 -4.84 -30.74 29.31
C PRO A 441 -6.21 -30.06 29.14
N ASN A 442 -6.65 -29.24 30.09
CA ASN A 442 -7.88 -28.43 29.98
C ASN A 442 -7.63 -27.09 29.27
N THR A 443 -6.40 -26.59 29.24
CA THR A 443 -6.03 -25.39 28.48
C THR A 443 -6.06 -25.69 26.98
N ILE A 444 -6.64 -24.76 26.23
CA ILE A 444 -6.66 -24.71 24.76
C ILE A 444 -5.54 -23.78 24.27
N LEU A 445 -5.33 -22.67 24.97
CA LEU A 445 -4.32 -21.65 24.71
C LEU A 445 -4.05 -20.85 25.99
N TYR A 446 -2.79 -20.55 26.28
CA TYR A 446 -2.40 -19.41 27.11
C TYR A 446 -1.27 -18.62 26.43
N GLU A 447 -1.38 -17.29 26.43
CA GLU A 447 -0.40 -16.37 25.86
C GLU A 447 -0.28 -15.10 26.73
N ASP A 448 0.95 -14.80 27.14
CA ASP A 448 1.33 -13.56 27.84
C ASP A 448 2.26 -12.67 26.99
N PHE A 449 2.59 -13.13 25.78
CA PHE A 449 3.49 -12.49 24.83
C PHE A 449 4.90 -12.19 25.37
N GLU A 450 5.33 -12.77 26.50
CA GLU A 450 6.63 -12.42 27.08
C GLU A 450 7.80 -12.92 26.23
N GLY A 451 7.60 -14.00 25.47
CA GLY A 451 8.60 -14.55 24.54
C GLY A 451 8.94 -13.66 23.34
N TYR A 452 8.10 -12.68 23.00
CA TYR A 452 8.26 -11.85 21.81
C TYR A 452 8.96 -10.52 22.15
N PRO A 453 9.66 -9.87 21.19
CA PRO A 453 10.15 -8.50 21.33
C PRO A 453 9.01 -7.48 21.51
N VAL A 454 9.36 -6.30 22.02
CA VAL A 454 8.51 -5.10 22.06
C VAL A 454 8.44 -4.47 20.66
N GLY A 455 7.28 -3.91 20.28
CA GLY A 455 7.02 -3.35 18.96
C GLY A 455 5.97 -4.15 18.18
N PHE A 456 5.98 -4.05 16.85
CA PHE A 456 5.00 -4.73 15.99
C PHE A 456 5.12 -6.27 16.07
N LEU A 457 3.99 -6.93 16.30
CA LEU A 457 3.85 -8.38 16.35
C LEU A 457 3.26 -8.92 15.05
N SER A 458 4.10 -9.60 14.26
CA SER A 458 3.68 -10.47 13.16
C SER A 458 4.05 -11.91 13.51
N ALA A 459 3.18 -12.60 14.24
CA ALA A 459 3.44 -13.95 14.75
C ALA A 459 2.69 -15.03 13.95
N LYS A 460 3.16 -16.28 14.06
CA LYS A 460 2.43 -17.42 13.50
C LYS A 460 1.34 -17.83 14.49
N GLY A 461 0.09 -17.74 14.06
CA GLY A 461 -1.06 -18.06 14.92
C GLY A 461 -1.70 -16.86 15.63
N TRP A 462 -1.30 -15.62 15.32
CA TRP A 462 -1.95 -14.40 15.78
C TRP A 462 -2.08 -13.40 14.63
N HIS A 463 -3.29 -12.89 14.39
CA HIS A 463 -3.64 -12.09 13.22
C HIS A 463 -4.56 -10.93 13.58
N THR A 464 -4.68 -9.99 12.66
CA THR A 464 -5.76 -8.99 12.66
C THR A 464 -6.68 -9.17 11.45
N HIS A 465 -7.80 -8.46 11.45
CA HIS A 465 -8.65 -8.28 10.29
C HIS A 465 -9.38 -6.93 10.41
N GLY A 466 -9.32 -6.12 9.34
CA GLY A 466 -9.80 -4.74 9.31
C GLY A 466 -11.27 -4.61 8.91
N ARG A 467 -11.70 -3.34 8.78
CA ARG A 467 -13.06 -2.94 8.43
C ARG A 467 -13.55 -3.50 7.09
N ASP A 468 -12.66 -3.63 6.11
CA ASP A 468 -13.04 -3.78 4.70
C ASP A 468 -13.03 -5.25 4.22
N GLY A 469 -13.09 -6.22 5.14
CA GLY A 469 -13.07 -7.66 4.84
C GLY A 469 -11.74 -8.20 4.26
N HIS A 470 -10.77 -7.31 4.01
CA HIS A 470 -9.56 -7.59 3.22
C HIS A 470 -8.28 -6.93 3.77
N SER A 471 -8.41 -5.93 4.66
CA SER A 471 -7.29 -5.24 5.30
C SER A 471 -6.72 -6.02 6.49
N VAL A 472 -5.41 -5.94 6.69
CA VAL A 472 -4.66 -6.51 7.82
C VAL A 472 -3.60 -5.50 8.30
N GLU A 473 -3.30 -5.50 9.59
CA GLU A 473 -2.29 -4.64 10.25
C GLU A 473 -1.58 -5.38 11.39
N ASN A 474 -0.39 -4.92 11.78
CA ASN A 474 0.29 -5.47 12.96
C ASN A 474 -0.26 -4.86 14.26
N VAL A 475 -0.47 -5.69 15.29
CA VAL A 475 -0.66 -5.19 16.66
C VAL A 475 0.68 -4.78 17.28
N THR A 476 0.66 -3.87 18.25
CA THR A 476 1.88 -3.42 18.95
C THR A 476 1.96 -4.07 20.33
N LEU A 477 3.02 -4.81 20.61
CA LEU A 477 3.37 -5.30 21.95
C LEU A 477 4.11 -4.25 22.75
N ASN A 478 3.58 -3.94 23.93
CA ASN A 478 4.11 -2.94 24.85
C ASN A 478 4.62 -3.63 26.13
N LYS A 479 5.70 -3.13 26.72
CA LYS A 479 6.10 -3.50 28.09
C LYS A 479 5.59 -2.44 29.05
N ILE A 480 4.77 -2.84 30.01
CA ILE A 480 4.15 -1.95 30.99
C ILE A 480 4.91 -2.06 32.32
N ASN A 481 5.34 -0.94 32.88
CA ASN A 481 6.16 -0.92 34.09
C ASN A 481 5.43 -1.58 35.27
N GLY A 482 6.10 -2.51 35.95
CA GLY A 482 5.55 -3.24 37.09
C GLY A 482 4.48 -4.29 36.75
N LYS A 483 4.22 -4.58 35.46
CA LYS A 483 3.33 -5.67 35.04
C LYS A 483 4.13 -6.81 34.39
N SER A 484 3.63 -8.04 34.51
CA SER A 484 4.16 -9.20 33.79
C SER A 484 3.66 -9.24 32.34
N GLY A 485 4.38 -9.97 31.48
CA GLY A 485 4.02 -10.15 30.08
C GLY A 485 4.19 -8.90 29.21
N LYS A 486 3.76 -9.02 27.95
CA LYS A 486 3.64 -7.91 27.00
C LYS A 486 2.19 -7.71 26.59
N TRP A 487 1.85 -6.45 26.40
CA TRP A 487 0.47 -5.99 26.35
C TRP A 487 0.15 -5.44 24.96
N VAL A 488 -0.84 -6.08 24.33
CA VAL A 488 -1.27 -5.85 22.95
C VAL A 488 -2.06 -4.56 22.88
N SER A 489 -1.59 -3.60 22.09
CA SER A 489 -2.40 -2.50 21.55
C SER A 489 -2.86 -2.89 20.14
N ILE A 490 -4.18 -2.81 19.92
CA ILE A 490 -4.83 -3.21 18.67
C ILE A 490 -5.03 -1.94 17.81
N PRO A 491 -4.76 -1.97 16.48
CA PRO A 491 -5.01 -0.82 15.60
C PRO A 491 -6.49 -0.49 15.45
N ASP A 492 -6.84 0.77 15.25
CA ASP A 492 -8.25 1.16 15.09
C ASP A 492 -8.88 0.59 13.83
N MET A 493 -10.15 0.20 13.96
CA MET A 493 -10.94 -0.56 13.00
C MET A 493 -10.48 -2.02 12.74
N TYR A 494 -9.52 -2.55 13.52
CA TYR A 494 -9.09 -3.96 13.43
C TYR A 494 -9.58 -4.81 14.60
N THR A 495 -9.85 -6.09 14.31
CA THR A 495 -10.05 -7.14 15.31
C THR A 495 -8.82 -8.05 15.38
N PHE A 496 -8.28 -8.28 16.57
CA PHE A 496 -7.17 -9.20 16.85
C PHE A 496 -7.68 -10.59 17.27
N TYR A 497 -7.10 -11.68 16.76
CA TYR A 497 -7.50 -13.06 17.04
C TYR A 497 -6.38 -14.09 16.75
N PRO A 498 -6.45 -15.29 17.34
CA PRO A 498 -5.50 -16.38 17.05
C PRO A 498 -6.00 -17.40 16.00
N ASP A 499 -5.10 -18.24 15.49
CA ASP A 499 -5.44 -19.33 14.54
C ASP A 499 -6.11 -20.54 15.20
N PHE A 500 -7.33 -20.84 14.74
CA PHE A 500 -8.11 -22.00 15.16
C PHE A 500 -7.63 -23.29 14.48
N ASN A 501 -6.58 -23.91 15.03
CA ASN A 501 -6.11 -25.24 14.64
C ASN A 501 -7.15 -26.35 14.95
N LYS A 502 -8.13 -26.07 15.80
CA LYS A 502 -9.34 -26.86 16.06
C LYS A 502 -10.50 -25.89 16.36
N PRO A 503 -11.74 -26.19 15.98
CA PRO A 503 -12.90 -25.40 16.42
C PRO A 503 -13.08 -25.53 17.94
N LEU A 504 -13.68 -24.52 18.55
CA LEU A 504 -14.05 -24.53 19.96
C LEU A 504 -15.16 -25.56 20.23
N GLY A 505 -15.23 -26.04 21.47
CA GLY A 505 -16.29 -26.93 21.93
C GLY A 505 -17.59 -26.17 22.21
N SER A 506 -18.65 -26.91 22.56
CA SER A 506 -19.88 -26.33 23.12
C SER A 506 -19.70 -25.75 24.52
N SER A 507 -18.62 -26.11 25.21
CA SER A 507 -18.18 -25.50 26.48
C SER A 507 -16.74 -25.03 26.35
N PHE A 508 -16.46 -23.84 26.87
CA PHE A 508 -15.11 -23.29 27.09
C PHE A 508 -15.22 -22.04 27.98
N THR A 509 -14.10 -21.56 28.51
CA THR A 509 -14.01 -20.25 29.20
C THR A 509 -12.81 -19.49 28.66
N VAL A 510 -13.01 -18.21 28.32
CA VAL A 510 -11.95 -17.28 27.93
C VAL A 510 -11.72 -16.30 29.08
N ASN A 511 -10.48 -16.18 29.54
CA ASN A 511 -10.04 -15.13 30.45
C ASN A 511 -9.04 -14.22 29.73
N TYR A 512 -9.06 -12.93 30.05
CA TYR A 512 -8.07 -11.97 29.57
C TYR A 512 -8.02 -10.73 30.48
N ASP A 513 -6.88 -10.06 30.50
CA ASP A 513 -6.68 -8.84 31.27
C ASP A 513 -6.75 -7.62 30.37
N LEU A 514 -7.36 -6.56 30.87
CA LEU A 514 -7.36 -5.22 30.26
C LEU A 514 -6.66 -4.21 31.16
N TYR A 515 -5.62 -3.57 30.65
CA TYR A 515 -4.95 -2.46 31.31
C TYR A 515 -5.42 -1.13 30.70
N PHE A 516 -5.80 -0.18 31.57
CA PHE A 516 -6.17 1.18 31.17
C PHE A 516 -5.04 2.16 31.49
N GLY A 517 -4.36 2.67 30.48
CA GLY A 517 -3.24 3.62 30.60
C GLY A 517 -3.65 5.04 31.02
N ASN A 518 -2.65 5.91 31.20
CA ASN A 518 -2.86 7.33 31.51
C ASN A 518 -3.23 8.15 30.25
N ASP A 519 -3.06 7.55 29.07
CA ASP A 519 -3.26 8.12 27.74
C ASP A 519 -4.63 7.80 27.12
N VAL A 520 -5.52 7.11 27.87
CA VAL A 520 -6.92 6.88 27.48
C VAL A 520 -7.67 8.21 27.44
N GLN A 521 -7.83 8.79 26.24
CA GLN A 521 -8.45 10.12 26.07
C GLN A 521 -9.97 10.14 26.26
N ASN A 522 -10.65 9.00 26.08
CA ASN A 522 -12.09 8.89 26.26
C ASN A 522 -12.44 7.61 27.03
N ASN A 523 -12.67 7.75 28.33
CA ASN A 523 -12.98 6.66 29.25
C ASN A 523 -14.30 5.91 28.91
N ARG A 524 -15.13 6.43 28.00
CA ARG A 524 -16.37 5.79 27.54
C ARG A 524 -16.18 4.90 26.32
N THR A 525 -15.05 4.95 25.62
CA THR A 525 -14.81 4.06 24.48
C THR A 525 -14.46 2.66 25.01
N PRO A 526 -15.22 1.61 24.65
CA PRO A 526 -14.98 0.27 25.18
C PRO A 526 -14.00 -0.53 24.31
N LEU A 527 -13.35 -1.51 24.93
CA LEU A 527 -12.81 -2.66 24.23
C LEU A 527 -13.91 -3.73 24.13
N TYR A 528 -14.02 -4.33 22.95
CA TYR A 528 -14.99 -5.35 22.63
C TYR A 528 -14.34 -6.74 22.56
N PHE A 529 -14.99 -7.75 23.12
CA PHE A 529 -14.73 -9.16 22.84
C PHE A 529 -15.92 -9.73 22.07
N ARG A 530 -15.65 -10.53 21.03
CA ARG A 530 -16.65 -11.02 20.08
C ARG A 530 -16.56 -12.54 19.93
N LEU A 531 -17.71 -13.18 19.77
CA LEU A 531 -17.89 -14.62 19.51
C LEU A 531 -18.75 -14.80 18.24
N ASP A 532 -18.36 -15.69 17.34
CA ASP A 532 -19.04 -15.92 16.05
C ASP A 532 -19.27 -17.43 15.79
N THR A 533 -20.40 -17.75 15.16
CA THR A 533 -20.84 -19.11 14.82
C THR A 533 -20.46 -19.56 13.40
N LYS A 534 -19.99 -18.64 12.54
CA LYS A 534 -19.51 -18.95 11.17
C LYS A 534 -18.36 -19.96 11.17
N ASP A 535 -18.28 -20.78 10.11
CA ASP A 535 -17.23 -21.77 9.94
C ASP A 535 -15.98 -21.16 9.30
N PRO A 536 -14.78 -21.25 9.91
CA PRO A 536 -13.55 -20.70 9.34
C PRO A 536 -13.13 -21.35 8.02
N ASN A 537 -13.67 -22.52 7.67
CA ASN A 537 -13.34 -23.22 6.42
C ASN A 537 -14.36 -22.97 5.28
N LYS A 538 -15.45 -22.22 5.56
CA LYS A 538 -16.56 -21.98 4.61
C LYS A 538 -16.99 -20.51 4.53
N SER A 539 -16.25 -19.62 5.16
CA SER A 539 -16.47 -18.18 5.13
C SER A 539 -15.11 -17.48 5.14
N ASN A 540 -15.08 -16.19 4.81
CA ASN A 540 -13.87 -15.37 4.91
C ASN A 540 -13.24 -15.46 6.31
N PRO A 541 -11.95 -15.09 6.47
CA PRO A 541 -11.37 -14.75 7.77
C PRO A 541 -12.25 -13.77 8.56
N ILE A 542 -11.90 -13.53 9.82
CA ILE A 542 -12.79 -13.02 10.87
C ILE A 542 -13.23 -11.55 10.62
N ASP A 543 -14.22 -11.41 9.74
CA ASP A 543 -14.90 -10.19 9.27
C ASP A 543 -15.79 -9.56 10.35
N LEU A 544 -15.21 -9.25 11.52
CA LEU A 544 -15.94 -8.73 12.67
C LEU A 544 -16.26 -7.22 12.56
N HIS A 545 -16.23 -6.63 11.36
CA HIS A 545 -16.63 -5.23 11.15
C HIS A 545 -18.13 -5.02 11.40
N ASP A 546 -18.96 -5.89 10.81
CA ASP A 546 -20.41 -5.91 10.98
C ASP A 546 -20.86 -7.33 11.39
N ILE A 547 -20.35 -7.80 12.54
CA ILE A 547 -20.82 -9.05 13.17
C ILE A 547 -21.12 -8.81 14.65
N ASN A 548 -22.28 -8.21 14.88
CA ASN A 548 -23.26 -8.90 15.71
C ASN A 548 -24.05 -9.95 14.89
N ARG A 549 -24.12 -9.81 13.54
CA ARG A 549 -24.93 -10.58 12.57
C ARG A 549 -25.16 -12.08 12.82
N GLU A 550 -24.19 -12.84 13.36
CA GLU A 550 -24.29 -14.30 13.59
C GLU A 550 -23.63 -14.74 14.92
N GLY A 551 -23.71 -13.90 15.96
CA GLY A 551 -22.88 -14.09 17.15
C GLY A 551 -23.27 -13.27 18.38
N PHE A 552 -22.28 -13.11 19.26
CA PHE A 552 -22.37 -12.43 20.55
C PHE A 552 -21.18 -11.49 20.75
N GLN A 553 -21.40 -10.37 21.42
CA GLN A 553 -20.38 -9.38 21.76
C GLN A 553 -20.51 -8.99 23.23
N PHE A 554 -19.38 -8.79 23.89
CA PHE A 554 -19.25 -8.08 25.16
C PHE A 554 -18.40 -6.83 24.94
N ALA A 555 -18.72 -5.72 25.61
CA ALA A 555 -17.98 -4.47 25.57
C ALA A 555 -17.75 -3.96 27.00
N ILE A 556 -16.56 -3.42 27.27
CA ILE A 556 -16.22 -2.80 28.56
C ILE A 556 -15.35 -1.57 28.37
N ALA A 557 -15.76 -0.45 28.97
CA ALA A 557 -15.04 0.81 28.97
C ALA A 557 -14.45 1.14 30.36
N MET A 558 -13.42 1.97 30.39
CA MET A 558 -12.77 2.46 31.62
C MET A 558 -13.77 3.14 32.58
N SER A 559 -14.81 3.78 32.05
CA SER A 559 -15.92 4.40 32.79
C SER A 559 -16.85 3.42 33.54
N GLY A 560 -16.58 2.11 33.47
CA GLY A 560 -17.42 1.07 34.05
C GLY A 560 -18.70 0.81 33.25
N GLU A 561 -18.85 1.40 32.06
CA GLU A 561 -19.96 1.11 31.15
C GLU A 561 -19.69 -0.21 30.43
N THR A 562 -20.63 -1.15 30.53
CA THR A 562 -20.55 -2.46 29.88
C THR A 562 -21.82 -2.77 29.08
N GLU A 563 -21.63 -3.45 27.96
CA GLU A 563 -22.69 -3.79 27.01
C GLU A 563 -22.51 -5.24 26.55
N THR A 564 -23.61 -5.93 26.31
CA THR A 564 -23.64 -7.16 25.51
C THR A 564 -24.59 -7.00 24.34
N SER A 565 -24.29 -7.66 23.23
CA SER A 565 -25.15 -7.72 22.04
C SER A 565 -25.18 -9.14 21.49
N LYS A 566 -26.36 -9.60 21.05
CA LYS A 566 -26.53 -10.85 20.28
C LYS A 566 -27.50 -10.66 19.12
N ARG A 567 -27.21 -11.28 17.97
CA ARG A 567 -28.03 -11.20 16.74
C ARG A 567 -27.73 -12.39 15.83
N PHE A 568 -28.74 -12.88 15.12
CA PHE A 568 -28.62 -14.01 14.19
C PHE A 568 -29.51 -13.78 12.96
N MET A 569 -28.95 -13.18 11.91
CA MET A 569 -29.71 -12.82 10.71
C MET A 569 -30.14 -14.05 9.90
N SER A 570 -29.39 -15.15 9.96
CA SER A 570 -29.74 -16.45 9.36
C SER A 570 -30.99 -17.08 9.98
N THR A 571 -31.42 -16.60 11.14
CA THR A 571 -32.70 -16.92 11.79
C THR A 571 -33.61 -15.68 11.94
N SER A 572 -33.37 -14.65 11.11
CA SER A 572 -34.07 -13.35 11.09
C SER A 572 -34.25 -12.71 12.48
N SER A 573 -33.32 -12.99 13.40
CA SER A 573 -33.42 -12.59 14.80
C SER A 573 -32.84 -11.20 15.00
N ASN A 574 -33.67 -10.28 15.49
CA ASN A 574 -33.28 -8.91 15.82
C ASN A 574 -32.13 -8.87 16.83
N GLU A 575 -31.42 -7.76 16.87
CA GLU A 575 -30.40 -7.51 17.88
C GLU A 575 -31.02 -7.34 19.27
N ILE A 576 -30.45 -8.02 20.25
CA ILE A 576 -30.79 -7.89 21.67
C ILE A 576 -29.57 -7.34 22.38
N ILE A 577 -29.72 -6.17 23.02
CA ILE A 577 -28.64 -5.46 23.72
C ILE A 577 -28.90 -5.46 25.23
N GLY A 578 -27.97 -6.01 26.01
CA GLY A 578 -27.93 -5.89 27.46
C GLY A 578 -26.95 -4.80 27.90
N LYS A 579 -27.25 -4.05 28.96
CA LYS A 579 -26.33 -3.03 29.52
C LYS A 579 -26.28 -3.13 31.04
N VAL A 580 -25.07 -3.08 31.58
CA VAL A 580 -24.81 -3.04 33.04
C VAL A 580 -23.74 -1.98 33.29
N LYS A 581 -23.85 -1.24 34.40
CA LYS A 581 -22.81 -0.33 34.85
C LYS A 581 -22.13 -0.89 36.09
N ILE A 582 -20.82 -1.02 36.02
CA ILE A 582 -19.94 -1.43 37.12
C ILE A 582 -19.16 -0.20 37.62
N PRO A 583 -18.44 -0.29 38.76
CA PRO A 583 -17.54 0.79 39.18
C PRO A 583 -16.52 1.13 38.09
N ALA A 584 -16.22 2.41 37.92
CA ALA A 584 -15.23 2.89 36.96
C ALA A 584 -13.80 2.53 37.40
N PHE A 585 -12.94 2.27 36.42
CA PHE A 585 -11.52 2.02 36.58
C PHE A 585 -10.73 3.33 36.59
N LYS A 586 -9.64 3.35 37.34
CA LYS A 586 -8.64 4.43 37.34
C LYS A 586 -7.58 4.16 36.28
N ALA A 587 -6.78 5.18 35.96
CA ALA A 587 -5.61 4.97 35.14
C ALA A 587 -4.60 4.06 35.88
N ASN A 588 -3.96 3.17 35.14
CA ASN A 588 -3.06 2.08 35.54
C ASN A 588 -3.73 0.87 36.25
N ASP A 589 -5.07 0.87 36.40
CA ASP A 589 -5.83 -0.29 36.86
C ASP A 589 -5.83 -1.42 35.82
N ILE A 590 -6.10 -2.65 36.29
CA ILE A 590 -6.38 -3.82 35.44
C ILE A 590 -7.79 -4.32 35.73
N ALA A 591 -8.53 -4.64 34.66
CA ALA A 591 -9.76 -5.41 34.72
C ALA A 591 -9.48 -6.85 34.25
N HIS A 592 -9.68 -7.81 35.15
CA HIS A 592 -9.62 -9.24 34.86
C HIS A 592 -10.99 -9.69 34.35
N ILE A 593 -11.09 -10.06 33.07
CA ILE A 593 -12.34 -10.47 32.44
C ILE A 593 -12.38 -12.00 32.34
N SER A 594 -13.53 -12.60 32.65
CA SER A 594 -13.80 -14.02 32.42
C SER A 594 -15.14 -14.19 31.74
N ILE A 595 -15.18 -14.94 30.64
CA ILE A 595 -16.36 -15.20 29.82
C ILE A 595 -16.50 -16.71 29.66
N SER A 596 -17.48 -17.29 30.34
CA SER A 596 -17.72 -18.75 30.39
C SER A 596 -18.91 -19.12 29.51
N ILE A 597 -18.68 -20.05 28.58
CA ILE A 597 -19.65 -20.56 27.59
C ILE A 597 -20.00 -21.99 28.00
N LYS A 598 -21.29 -22.30 28.11
CA LYS A 598 -21.81 -23.66 28.37
C LYS A 598 -23.07 -23.90 27.54
N GLY A 599 -22.90 -24.44 26.34
CA GLY A 599 -23.98 -24.55 25.36
C GLY A 599 -24.45 -23.17 24.94
N ALA A 600 -25.73 -22.87 25.15
CA ALA A 600 -26.31 -21.55 24.90
C ALA A 600 -26.09 -20.54 26.02
N VAL A 601 -25.60 -20.96 27.19
CA VAL A 601 -25.35 -20.09 28.33
C VAL A 601 -24.02 -19.34 28.15
N VAL A 602 -24.05 -18.02 28.31
CA VAL A 602 -22.85 -17.20 28.50
C VAL A 602 -22.96 -16.44 29.82
N ALA A 603 -21.93 -16.57 30.66
CA ALA A 603 -21.77 -15.79 31.89
C ALA A 603 -20.49 -14.95 31.82
N ILE A 604 -20.56 -13.72 32.30
CA ILE A 604 -19.44 -12.76 32.27
C ILE A 604 -19.16 -12.29 33.70
N ALA A 605 -17.90 -12.45 34.10
CA ALA A 605 -17.37 -11.90 35.34
C ALA A 605 -16.26 -10.88 35.08
N VAL A 606 -16.20 -9.85 35.92
CA VAL A 606 -15.16 -8.82 35.93
C VAL A 606 -14.61 -8.71 37.34
N ASN A 607 -13.29 -8.80 37.49
CA ASN A 607 -12.59 -8.86 38.77
C ASN A 607 -13.19 -9.91 39.73
N GLY A 608 -13.53 -11.09 39.19
CA GLY A 608 -14.10 -12.23 39.92
C GLY A 608 -15.59 -12.13 40.26
N LYS A 609 -16.25 -10.99 40.04
CA LYS A 609 -17.69 -10.82 40.25
C LYS A 609 -18.46 -11.05 38.95
N GLU A 610 -19.48 -11.92 38.96
CA GLU A 610 -20.43 -12.04 37.84
C GLU A 610 -21.22 -10.73 37.66
N ILE A 611 -21.26 -10.22 36.42
CA ILE A 611 -21.92 -8.95 36.05
C ILE A 611 -23.05 -9.13 35.03
N MET A 612 -23.00 -10.20 34.23
CA MET A 612 -24.02 -10.56 33.25
C MET A 612 -24.12 -12.07 33.09
N ARG A 613 -25.33 -12.53 32.79
CA ARG A 613 -25.66 -13.94 32.52
C ARG A 613 -26.82 -13.97 31.54
N ASP A 614 -26.67 -14.75 30.47
CA ASP A 614 -27.71 -14.98 29.47
C ASP A 614 -27.72 -16.48 29.14
N GLU A 615 -28.83 -17.13 29.44
CA GLU A 615 -28.98 -18.59 29.33
C GLU A 615 -29.30 -19.04 27.89
N ASN A 616 -29.63 -18.11 26.98
CA ASN A 616 -30.10 -18.40 25.62
C ASN A 616 -29.42 -17.47 24.59
N VAL A 617 -28.09 -17.46 24.56
CA VAL A 617 -27.32 -16.61 23.65
C VAL A 617 -27.32 -17.11 22.21
N ILE A 618 -27.27 -18.43 21.98
CA ILE A 618 -27.15 -19.00 20.62
C ILE A 618 -28.41 -19.80 20.21
N PRO A 619 -28.80 -19.79 18.92
CA PRO A 619 -29.85 -20.65 18.40
C PRO A 619 -29.51 -22.14 18.53
N SER A 620 -30.55 -22.98 18.65
CA SER A 620 -30.39 -24.44 18.69
C SER A 620 -29.59 -24.97 17.49
N GLY A 621 -28.70 -25.93 17.74
CA GLY A 621 -27.81 -26.52 16.73
C GLY A 621 -26.63 -25.64 16.29
N LYS A 622 -26.50 -24.40 16.79
CA LYS A 622 -25.29 -23.57 16.61
C LYS A 622 -24.30 -23.83 17.76
N ILE A 623 -23.02 -23.54 17.50
CA ILE A 623 -21.95 -23.38 18.51
C ILE A 623 -21.09 -22.19 18.10
N PHE A 624 -20.45 -21.53 19.07
CA PHE A 624 -19.38 -20.58 18.75
C PHE A 624 -18.15 -21.33 18.21
N LYS A 625 -17.56 -20.80 17.14
CA LYS A 625 -16.39 -21.40 16.46
C LYS A 625 -15.18 -20.49 16.45
N ARG A 626 -15.39 -19.17 16.59
CA ARG A 626 -14.38 -18.12 16.42
C ARG A 626 -14.58 -17.03 17.48
N TYR A 627 -13.50 -16.35 17.86
CA TYR A 627 -13.56 -15.13 18.70
C TYR A 627 -12.47 -14.12 18.30
N GLY A 628 -12.56 -12.91 18.85
CA GLY A 628 -11.51 -11.89 18.74
C GLY A 628 -11.79 -10.67 19.62
N TRP A 629 -10.80 -9.78 19.72
CA TRP A 629 -10.87 -8.52 20.48
C TRP A 629 -10.73 -7.31 19.55
N TYR A 630 -11.54 -6.28 19.74
CA TYR A 630 -11.55 -5.06 18.92
C TYR A 630 -11.51 -3.83 19.83
N CYS A 631 -10.50 -2.96 19.63
CA CYS A 631 -10.39 -1.67 20.29
C CYS A 631 -9.32 -0.83 19.58
N GLY A 632 -9.64 0.37 19.11
CA GLY A 632 -8.67 1.27 18.45
C GLY A 632 -8.06 2.35 19.32
N VAL A 633 -8.25 2.27 20.64
CA VAL A 633 -8.08 3.42 21.54
C VAL A 633 -6.67 3.44 22.13
N PRO A 634 -5.92 4.55 21.99
CA PRO A 634 -4.68 4.78 22.74
C PRO A 634 -4.88 4.52 24.24
N GLY A 635 -3.91 3.87 24.86
CA GLY A 635 -3.91 3.54 26.28
C GLY A 635 -4.77 2.33 26.70
N VAL A 636 -5.54 1.68 25.82
CA VAL A 636 -6.23 0.42 26.19
C VAL A 636 -5.43 -0.78 25.68
N HIS A 637 -4.95 -1.63 26.59
CA HIS A 637 -4.09 -2.76 26.23
C HIS A 637 -4.62 -4.11 26.76
N LEU A 638 -4.50 -5.14 25.94
CA LEU A 638 -4.94 -6.52 26.19
C LEU A 638 -3.74 -7.41 26.59
N GLY A 639 -3.91 -8.31 27.56
CA GLY A 639 -2.86 -9.24 28.00
C GLY A 639 -3.39 -10.52 28.65
N ASN A 640 -2.46 -11.42 29.00
CA ASN A 640 -2.69 -12.64 29.79
C ASN A 640 -3.87 -13.50 29.29
N ILE A 641 -3.95 -13.71 27.96
CA ILE A 641 -5.07 -14.40 27.32
C ILE A 641 -5.01 -15.89 27.68
N GLU A 642 -6.09 -16.42 28.27
CA GLU A 642 -6.22 -17.82 28.65
C GLU A 642 -7.54 -18.42 28.14
N ILE A 643 -7.50 -19.65 27.66
CA ILE A 643 -8.67 -20.35 27.14
C ILE A 643 -8.66 -21.77 27.66
N ARG A 644 -9.73 -22.19 28.32
CA ARG A 644 -9.89 -23.51 28.93
C ARG A 644 -11.20 -24.16 28.48
N LYS A 645 -11.28 -25.48 28.55
CA LYS A 645 -12.48 -26.28 28.25
C LYS A 645 -13.53 -26.17 29.37
#